data_AF-A0A2G9V210-F1
#
_entry.id   AF-A0A2G9V210-F1
#
_cell.length_a   1.000
_cell.length_b   1.000
_cell.length_c   1.000
_cell.angle_alpha   90.00
_cell.angle_beta   90.00
_cell.angle_gamma   90.00
#
_symmetry.space_group_name_H-M   'P 1'
#
loop_
_entity.id
_entity.type
_entity.pdbx_description
1 polymer ?
#
loop_
_entity_poly.entity_id
_entity_poly.type
_entity_poly.pdbx_seq_one_letter_code
_entity_poly.pdbx_strand_id
1 'polypeptide(L)'
;MWPKESSPGSTHSPPQATGILTNTTPLIYSVLVDPFEEQNSDFYAIRYIEYKPNKRGWYGVGEGMGERKRYEKILLTSLSKGAPGTQAVDRGAPSAEETDVEDDKEKTTSDDTAAEEVEQETSTTTTTTTTTEAPAAQQESSEEDSSTSKDRKKCTDRHDLCKFWMSIGECQTNKVWMEVHCPVSCDVCNGTMACVDRHRLCNFWTAIRECETNAVWMLSNCPKSCNACKGKTIGPGGGSRKDGGFREEDCTFITTHEDTSHRKTLSINDVRNSNANFNCAPTQQPPNCNRNLCYHLRFRTFDGTCNNFNRPLIGSAFTALMRLKAPQYDNGLNAPTYTNMNVVAGDDRANIFVGLAALHTLFLREHNKVASTLQRVNPHWDQERVFHEARKIVGAILQRITYTEYLPRVLGEEFEKRIGDYKGYDKNTDPSVANEFTSCAFRFGHGMIQEFYPFLNENFESIGGIPFNEGMFKSIHILNNGIDPLLRGLMTLPAKMPQRLTPAVTERIFGNSDLGSINIQRGRDHGVPAFTRWRKFCGLPEIKDFEDLSKTISNQVVIDNLKVIYKHVDAIDMYVGSLLEDPVKDALVGPTLACVIGEQFRRTRNGDRFYFENDNVFTPKQVTQIRKMTIARVLCDAGEHFSFAPRLAFNVFKPSRDQLLRCDEIPDMDFNAWKEELDMVVKP
;
A
#
# COMPACT_ATOMS: atom_id res chain seq x y z
N MET A 1 14.70 39.11 50.90
CA MET A 1 15.47 39.28 52.14
C MET A 1 16.51 38.16 52.18
N TRP A 2 17.78 38.47 52.41
CA TRP A 2 18.92 37.53 52.46
C TRP A 2 19.72 37.80 53.75
N PRO A 3 20.42 36.79 54.29
CA PRO A 3 21.87 36.68 54.07
C PRO A 3 22.28 35.22 53.67
N LYS A 4 23.44 34.89 53.08
CA LYS A 4 24.86 35.29 53.26
C LYS A 4 25.43 34.86 54.64
N GLU A 5 26.66 34.38 54.81
CA GLU A 5 27.82 34.04 53.95
C GLU A 5 28.56 32.84 54.65
N SER A 6 29.72 32.25 54.31
CA SER A 6 30.82 32.50 53.35
C SER A 6 31.60 31.20 53.03
N SER A 7 32.72 31.30 52.31
CA SER A 7 33.68 30.22 52.00
C SER A 7 35.12 30.66 52.28
N PRO A 8 36.09 29.73 52.36
CA PRO A 8 37.25 29.79 51.45
C PRO A 8 37.79 28.40 51.02
N GLY A 9 38.56 28.25 49.95
CA GLY A 9 38.93 29.22 48.90
C GLY A 9 40.09 28.72 47.99
N SER A 10 40.23 29.37 46.81
CA SER A 10 41.45 29.52 45.96
C SER A 10 42.31 28.29 45.57
N THR A 11 42.76 28.08 44.34
CA THR A 11 42.95 28.95 43.15
C THR A 11 42.44 28.25 41.86
N HIS A 12 42.58 28.72 40.61
CA HIS A 12 43.21 29.93 40.07
C HIS A 12 42.40 30.57 38.91
N SER A 13 42.96 30.76 37.70
CA SER A 13 42.39 31.59 36.63
C SER A 13 42.88 31.18 35.22
N PRO A 14 42.14 31.51 34.13
CA PRO A 14 42.36 30.98 32.77
C PRO A 14 43.22 31.94 31.89
N PRO A 15 43.36 31.71 30.57
CA PRO A 15 42.40 32.34 29.64
C PRO A 15 42.14 31.60 28.29
N GLN A 16 41.33 32.27 27.45
CA GLN A 16 41.17 32.14 25.99
C GLN A 16 40.36 30.95 25.41
N ALA A 17 39.53 31.30 24.43
CA ALA A 17 38.83 30.39 23.53
C ALA A 17 39.37 30.59 22.10
N THR A 18 39.60 29.50 21.38
CA THR A 18 39.84 29.48 19.94
C THR A 18 39.05 28.33 19.33
N GLY A 19 38.29 28.60 18.27
CA GLY A 19 37.54 27.58 17.53
C GLY A 19 38.35 27.06 16.36
N ILE A 20 38.28 25.75 16.09
CA ILE A 20 38.83 25.13 14.88
C ILE A 20 37.77 24.20 14.25
N LEU A 21 37.60 24.32 12.93
CA LEU A 21 36.74 23.47 12.10
C LEU A 21 37.53 22.29 11.53
N THR A 22 37.11 21.06 11.83
CA THR A 22 37.18 19.88 10.95
C THR A 22 35.96 19.01 11.27
N ASN A 23 35.09 18.56 10.36
CA ASN A 23 35.19 18.16 8.95
C ASN A 23 35.86 16.78 8.74
N THR A 24 35.06 15.72 8.77
CA THR A 24 35.37 14.42 8.15
C THR A 24 34.11 13.86 7.48
N THR A 25 34.26 13.41 6.23
CA THR A 25 33.19 12.89 5.38
C THR A 25 32.78 11.45 5.72
N PRO A 26 31.53 11.04 5.46
CA PRO A 26 31.19 9.62 5.45
C PRO A 26 31.93 8.92 4.29
N LEU A 27 32.67 7.85 4.60
CA LEU A 27 33.29 6.99 3.59
C LEU A 27 32.25 6.08 2.95
N ILE A 28 32.04 6.26 1.65
CA ILE A 28 31.22 5.34 0.84
C ILE A 28 32.03 4.07 0.60
N TYR A 29 31.70 2.98 1.32
CA TYR A 29 32.16 1.63 0.98
C TYR A 29 31.17 0.98 0.02
N SER A 30 31.38 1.22 -1.28
CA SER A 30 30.73 0.44 -2.34
C SER A 30 31.40 -0.95 -2.42
N VAL A 31 30.81 -1.95 -1.78
CA VAL A 31 31.16 -3.35 -2.05
C VAL A 31 30.43 -3.77 -3.32
N LEU A 32 31.19 -4.01 -4.39
CA LEU A 32 30.71 -4.78 -5.54
C LEU A 32 30.53 -6.23 -5.08
N VAL A 33 29.34 -6.78 -5.30
CA VAL A 33 29.09 -8.22 -5.24
C VAL A 33 28.77 -8.64 -6.67
N ASP A 34 29.65 -9.45 -7.27
CA ASP A 34 29.42 -10.02 -8.59
C ASP A 34 28.24 -11.00 -8.56
N PRO A 35 27.44 -11.08 -9.63
CA PRO A 35 26.36 -12.06 -9.73
C PRO A 35 26.93 -13.45 -10.04
N PHE A 36 27.00 -14.31 -9.02
CA PHE A 36 27.38 -15.72 -9.22
C PHE A 36 26.23 -16.68 -8.82
N GLU A 37 25.69 -17.31 -9.87
CA GLU A 37 24.96 -18.58 -9.95
C GLU A 37 23.82 -18.89 -8.96
N GLU A 38 22.63 -19.02 -9.52
CA GLU A 38 21.49 -19.70 -8.90
C GLU A 38 21.81 -21.19 -8.67
N GLN A 39 21.68 -21.67 -7.44
CA GLN A 39 21.35 -23.08 -7.18
C GLN A 39 20.80 -23.33 -5.77
N ASN A 40 19.55 -23.82 -5.71
CA ASN A 40 18.94 -24.62 -4.65
C ASN A 40 19.09 -24.15 -3.18
N SER A 41 18.12 -23.37 -2.68
CA SER A 41 17.27 -23.79 -1.53
C SER A 41 16.29 -22.69 -1.08
N ASP A 42 14.99 -22.91 -1.32
CA ASP A 42 13.92 -22.02 -0.88
C ASP A 42 13.63 -22.17 0.62
N PHE A 43 14.48 -21.55 1.45
CA PHE A 43 14.24 -21.40 2.87
C PHE A 43 13.15 -20.35 3.14
N TYR A 44 11.88 -20.79 3.23
CA TYR A 44 10.77 -20.03 3.83
C TYR A 44 10.89 -19.89 5.36
N ALA A 45 12.09 -19.56 5.85
CA ALA A 45 12.28 -19.00 7.18
C ALA A 45 12.08 -17.48 7.10
N ILE A 46 11.39 -16.89 8.09
CA ILE A 46 11.35 -15.43 8.26
C ILE A 46 12.74 -14.98 8.72
N ARG A 47 13.66 -14.79 7.75
CA ARG A 47 15.06 -14.45 8.01
C ARG A 47 15.19 -13.04 8.54
N TYR A 48 15.58 -12.93 9.81
CA TYR A 48 16.18 -11.70 10.33
C TYR A 48 17.66 -11.65 9.94
N ILE A 49 18.15 -10.51 9.45
CA ILE A 49 19.59 -10.29 9.22
C ILE A 49 20.20 -9.77 10.53
N GLU A 50 20.68 -10.70 11.35
CA GLU A 50 21.34 -10.39 12.62
C GLU A 50 22.82 -10.00 12.38
N TYR A 51 23.17 -8.75 12.68
CA TYR A 51 24.47 -8.17 12.33
C TYR A 51 25.51 -8.37 13.44
N LYS A 52 26.34 -9.41 13.35
CA LYS A 52 27.33 -9.75 14.39
C LYS A 52 28.57 -8.83 14.36
N PRO A 53 28.89 -8.11 15.46
CA PRO A 53 30.06 -7.24 15.52
C PRO A 53 31.35 -8.05 15.72
N ASN A 54 32.18 -8.12 14.69
CA ASN A 54 33.44 -8.89 14.75
C ASN A 54 34.59 -8.06 15.38
N LYS A 55 35.48 -8.71 16.14
CA LYS A 55 36.59 -8.07 16.87
C LYS A 55 37.93 -8.23 16.14
N ARG A 56 38.85 -7.27 16.37
CA ARG A 56 40.23 -7.15 15.80
C ARG A 56 40.24 -6.65 14.34
N GLY A 57 41.25 -5.90 13.88
CA GLY A 57 42.42 -5.34 14.57
C GLY A 57 43.23 -4.41 13.63
N TRP A 58 44.04 -3.51 14.17
CA TRP A 58 44.80 -2.51 13.39
C TRP A 58 46.11 -3.04 12.80
N TYR A 59 46.34 -2.81 11.50
CA TYR A 59 47.63 -2.53 10.85
C TYR A 59 47.35 -1.65 9.61
N GLY A 60 48.34 -0.92 9.07
CA GLY A 60 48.10 0.10 8.04
C GLY A 60 49.31 0.41 7.15
N VAL A 61 49.54 1.70 6.85
CA VAL A 61 50.52 2.30 5.91
C VAL A 61 50.04 2.39 4.45
N GLY A 62 50.28 3.55 3.80
CA GLY A 62 50.06 3.79 2.37
C GLY A 62 49.63 5.22 2.04
N GLU A 63 50.59 6.10 1.71
CA GLU A 63 50.31 7.50 1.30
C GLU A 63 50.03 7.62 -0.22
N GLY A 64 49.30 8.67 -0.63
CA GLY A 64 49.07 8.97 -2.04
C GLY A 64 48.08 10.12 -2.28
N MET A 65 48.53 11.38 -2.21
CA MET A 65 47.69 12.54 -2.54
C MET A 65 47.52 12.72 -4.06
N GLY A 66 46.29 13.02 -4.50
CA GLY A 66 45.98 13.40 -5.88
C GLY A 66 44.64 14.13 -6.02
N GLU A 67 44.70 15.43 -6.32
CA GLU A 67 43.66 16.25 -6.97
C GLU A 67 42.18 16.16 -6.52
N ARG A 68 41.79 16.95 -5.50
CA ARG A 68 40.42 17.51 -5.40
C ARG A 68 40.39 18.96 -4.92
N LYS A 69 40.41 19.92 -5.86
CA LYS A 69 40.04 21.34 -5.65
C LYS A 69 39.41 21.96 -6.92
N ARG A 70 38.10 21.78 -7.16
CA ARG A 70 37.38 22.66 -8.13
C ARG A 70 35.86 22.82 -8.06
N TYR A 71 35.12 22.08 -7.21
CA TYR A 71 33.65 22.19 -7.13
C TYR A 71 33.13 22.40 -5.71
N GLU A 72 33.30 23.62 -5.20
CA GLU A 72 32.64 24.08 -3.97
C GLU A 72 32.43 25.62 -4.00
N LYS A 73 31.82 26.13 -5.08
CA LYS A 73 31.48 27.55 -5.23
C LYS A 73 30.28 27.81 -6.15
N ILE A 74 29.09 27.43 -5.68
CA ILE A 74 27.75 27.91 -6.05
C ILE A 74 26.79 27.33 -4.99
N LEU A 75 25.62 27.97 -4.75
CA LEU A 75 24.63 27.62 -3.72
C LEU A 75 25.03 27.88 -2.25
N LEU A 76 25.40 29.12 -1.92
CA LEU A 76 25.13 29.68 -0.57
C LEU A 76 25.07 31.23 -0.54
N THR A 77 24.38 31.87 -1.49
CA THR A 77 24.29 33.35 -1.54
C THR A 77 23.03 33.88 -2.26
N SER A 78 21.82 33.69 -1.71
CA SER A 78 20.59 34.28 -2.28
C SER A 78 19.39 34.40 -1.33
N LEU A 79 19.60 34.57 -0.02
CA LEU A 79 18.53 34.95 0.93
C LEU A 79 19.01 35.99 1.97
N SER A 80 19.13 37.26 1.55
CA SER A 80 18.89 38.43 2.42
C SER A 80 18.93 39.75 1.63
N LYS A 81 18.21 40.76 2.15
CA LYS A 81 18.12 42.17 1.71
C LYS A 81 17.31 42.43 0.41
N GLY A 82 16.39 43.40 0.50
CA GLY A 82 15.52 43.87 -0.60
C GLY A 82 15.57 45.40 -0.76
N ALA A 83 14.58 45.97 -1.44
CA ALA A 83 14.47 47.41 -1.76
C ALA A 83 13.00 47.92 -1.68
N PRO A 84 12.74 49.26 -1.63
CA PRO A 84 11.53 49.79 -0.96
C PRO A 84 10.58 50.68 -1.79
N GLY A 85 9.40 50.97 -1.21
CA GLY A 85 8.49 52.07 -1.60
C GLY A 85 7.19 51.64 -2.31
N THR A 86 6.03 52.30 -2.16
CA THR A 86 5.68 53.49 -1.33
C THR A 86 4.18 53.56 -0.99
N GLN A 87 3.87 53.97 0.25
CA GLN A 87 2.63 54.61 0.73
C GLN A 87 1.27 53.87 0.60
N ALA A 88 0.27 54.39 1.31
CA ALA A 88 -0.99 53.70 1.64
C ALA A 88 -2.23 54.58 1.42
N VAL A 89 -3.39 53.95 1.24
CA VAL A 89 -4.71 54.52 1.49
C VAL A 89 -5.56 53.48 2.25
N ASP A 90 -6.50 53.98 3.04
CA ASP A 90 -7.33 53.30 4.03
C ASP A 90 -8.70 52.81 3.48
N ARG A 91 -9.47 52.11 4.34
CA ARG A 91 -10.94 51.83 4.33
C ARG A 91 -11.43 50.44 3.85
N GLY A 92 -12.18 49.79 4.75
CA GLY A 92 -13.56 49.38 4.43
C GLY A 92 -13.87 47.89 4.30
N ALA A 93 -14.58 47.33 5.29
CA ALA A 93 -15.65 46.34 5.05
C ALA A 93 -16.96 47.12 4.76
N PRO A 94 -17.99 46.53 4.10
CA PRO A 94 -18.90 45.58 4.78
C PRO A 94 -19.47 44.46 3.83
N SER A 95 -19.98 43.31 4.32
CA SER A 95 -21.40 42.90 4.59
C SER A 95 -22.28 42.50 3.38
N ALA A 96 -23.53 42.07 3.67
CA ALA A 96 -24.54 41.40 2.81
C ALA A 96 -24.25 39.90 2.52
N GLU A 97 -25.12 38.91 2.81
CA GLU A 97 -26.59 38.70 2.56
C GLU A 97 -26.88 38.22 1.13
N GLU A 98 -27.89 37.37 0.81
CA GLU A 98 -28.69 36.34 1.52
C GLU A 98 -29.53 35.57 0.43
N THR A 99 -30.49 34.69 0.80
CA THR A 99 -31.63 34.15 0.01
C THR A 99 -31.38 33.11 -1.12
N ASP A 100 -31.56 31.81 -0.83
CA ASP A 100 -32.77 30.96 -1.04
C ASP A 100 -33.56 30.90 -2.39
N VAL A 101 -34.52 29.94 -2.42
CA VAL A 101 -35.57 29.58 -3.44
C VAL A 101 -35.12 28.43 -4.41
N GLU A 102 -35.67 27.19 -4.40
CA GLU A 102 -37.07 26.66 -4.55
C GLU A 102 -37.68 26.81 -5.96
N ASP A 103 -38.45 25.90 -6.56
CA ASP A 103 -38.73 24.44 -6.38
C ASP A 103 -39.32 23.90 -7.74
N ASP A 104 -39.76 22.63 -7.75
CA ASP A 104 -40.80 22.00 -8.60
C ASP A 104 -40.54 21.51 -10.06
N LYS A 105 -40.77 20.19 -10.26
CA LYS A 105 -41.83 19.48 -11.04
C LYS A 105 -42.51 20.19 -12.25
N GLU A 106 -43.13 19.55 -13.25
CA GLU A 106 -43.74 18.19 -13.39
C GLU A 106 -43.94 17.74 -14.88
N LYS A 107 -44.45 16.49 -15.10
CA LYS A 107 -45.22 15.87 -16.23
C LYS A 107 -45.32 16.58 -17.61
N THR A 108 -45.05 15.97 -18.77
CA THR A 108 -45.59 14.76 -19.48
C THR A 108 -47.02 14.82 -20.05
N THR A 109 -47.15 14.79 -21.39
CA THR A 109 -48.13 14.09 -22.28
C THR A 109 -47.51 14.11 -23.71
N SER A 110 -47.58 13.13 -24.62
CA SER A 110 -48.62 12.15 -25.05
C SER A 110 -49.66 12.74 -26.02
N ASP A 111 -50.24 12.02 -27.01
CA ASP A 111 -50.07 10.61 -27.44
C ASP A 111 -49.43 10.54 -28.86
N ASP A 112 -49.77 9.80 -29.94
CA ASP A 112 -50.83 8.85 -30.39
C ASP A 112 -50.19 7.90 -31.46
N THR A 113 -50.28 6.55 -31.40
CA THR A 113 -51.29 5.57 -31.91
C THR A 113 -51.39 5.42 -33.45
N ALA A 114 -51.61 4.24 -34.06
CA ALA A 114 -51.63 2.80 -33.67
C ALA A 114 -51.35 1.94 -34.96
N ALA A 115 -51.26 0.61 -35.01
CA ALA A 115 -51.49 -0.49 -34.04
C ALA A 115 -50.26 -1.47 -34.06
N GLU A 116 -50.28 -2.82 -33.96
CA GLU A 116 -51.31 -3.88 -33.95
C GLU A 116 -50.79 -5.15 -33.21
N GLU A 117 -51.46 -6.31 -33.30
CA GLU A 117 -51.25 -7.52 -32.44
C GLU A 117 -50.39 -8.63 -33.13
N VAL A 118 -49.93 -9.75 -32.54
CA VAL A 118 -50.59 -10.79 -31.71
C VAL A 118 -49.58 -11.68 -30.91
N GLU A 119 -49.98 -12.12 -29.70
CA GLU A 119 -49.53 -13.29 -28.86
C GLU A 119 -48.13 -13.39 -28.17
N GLN A 120 -48.06 -14.34 -27.22
CA GLN A 120 -47.01 -14.57 -26.20
C GLN A 120 -46.55 -16.04 -26.19
N GLU A 121 -45.36 -16.37 -25.65
CA GLU A 121 -45.21 -17.08 -24.35
C GLU A 121 -43.75 -17.44 -23.97
N THR A 122 -43.60 -17.80 -22.68
CA THR A 122 -42.52 -18.43 -21.86
C THR A 122 -41.47 -19.35 -22.53
N SER A 123 -40.32 -19.74 -21.94
CA SER A 123 -39.48 -19.29 -20.78
C SER A 123 -38.12 -20.08 -20.78
N THR A 124 -37.28 -19.87 -19.76
CA THR A 124 -35.94 -20.41 -19.38
C THR A 124 -35.70 -21.95 -19.53
N THR A 125 -34.50 -22.57 -19.41
CA THR A 125 -33.32 -22.33 -18.52
C THR A 125 -32.05 -23.22 -18.82
N THR A 126 -30.83 -22.74 -18.50
CA THR A 126 -29.58 -23.45 -17.99
C THR A 126 -28.74 -24.54 -18.71
N THR A 127 -27.40 -24.31 -18.77
CA THR A 127 -26.21 -25.24 -18.66
C THR A 127 -26.00 -26.40 -19.67
N THR A 128 -24.80 -26.99 -19.91
CA THR A 128 -23.45 -26.99 -19.27
C THR A 128 -22.30 -27.27 -20.29
N THR A 129 -21.02 -27.12 -19.88
CA THR A 129 -19.70 -27.75 -20.30
C THR A 129 -19.61 -28.73 -21.51
N THR A 130 -18.47 -28.99 -22.21
CA THR A 130 -17.02 -29.04 -21.83
C THR A 130 -16.06 -29.08 -23.08
N THR A 131 -14.74 -29.10 -22.83
CA THR A 131 -13.56 -29.59 -23.62
C THR A 131 -13.78 -30.63 -24.76
N THR A 132 -12.95 -30.81 -25.81
CA THR A 132 -11.71 -30.14 -26.34
C THR A 132 -11.65 -30.25 -27.90
N GLU A 133 -10.67 -30.66 -28.74
CA GLU A 133 -9.28 -31.20 -28.67
C GLU A 133 -8.52 -31.12 -30.04
N ALA A 134 -7.19 -31.35 -30.07
CA ALA A 134 -6.34 -31.48 -31.29
C ALA A 134 -5.97 -32.99 -31.58
N PRO A 135 -5.26 -33.43 -32.67
CA PRO A 135 -3.89 -32.97 -33.06
C PRO A 135 -3.43 -33.07 -34.56
N ALA A 136 -2.31 -32.38 -34.83
CA ALA A 136 -1.14 -32.62 -35.71
C ALA A 136 -1.10 -33.54 -36.99
N ALA A 137 -0.25 -33.08 -37.93
CA ALA A 137 0.78 -33.82 -38.74
C ALA A 137 0.58 -34.14 -40.26
N GLN A 138 1.28 -33.33 -41.09
CA GLN A 138 2.13 -33.65 -42.27
C GLN A 138 1.87 -34.87 -43.18
N GLN A 139 1.77 -34.65 -44.51
CA GLN A 139 2.82 -35.01 -45.51
C GLN A 139 2.55 -34.42 -46.93
N GLU A 140 3.37 -34.75 -47.95
CA GLU A 140 3.58 -34.00 -49.20
C GLU A 140 3.04 -34.68 -50.50
N SER A 141 3.04 -33.92 -51.62
CA SER A 141 3.04 -34.38 -53.05
C SER A 141 1.76 -35.03 -53.66
N SER A 142 1.47 -34.98 -54.98
CA SER A 142 1.84 -34.06 -56.09
C SER A 142 0.99 -34.33 -57.36
N GLU A 143 1.17 -33.51 -58.43
CA GLU A 143 0.73 -33.71 -59.85
C GLU A 143 -0.77 -33.51 -60.17
N GLU A 144 -1.24 -33.16 -61.39
CA GLU A 144 -0.85 -32.29 -62.53
C GLU A 144 -1.83 -32.63 -63.70
N ASP A 145 -2.32 -31.66 -64.50
CA ASP A 145 -2.52 -31.73 -65.99
C ASP A 145 -3.07 -30.37 -66.55
N SER A 146 -3.47 -30.28 -67.83
CA SER A 146 -3.21 -29.11 -68.69
C SER A 146 -4.16 -28.83 -69.89
N SER A 147 -3.95 -27.67 -70.54
CA SER A 147 -4.00 -27.43 -72.01
C SER A 147 -5.12 -26.57 -72.72
N THR A 148 -4.65 -25.69 -73.63
CA THR A 148 -5.32 -25.06 -74.83
C THR A 148 -6.38 -23.93 -74.70
N SER A 149 -6.77 -23.30 -75.84
CA SER A 149 -7.07 -21.84 -75.93
C SER A 149 -7.96 -21.34 -77.10
N LYS A 150 -8.64 -20.17 -76.92
CA LYS A 150 -8.68 -19.00 -77.87
C LYS A 150 -9.60 -17.81 -77.46
N ASP A 151 -9.23 -16.62 -77.96
CA ASP A 151 -9.94 -15.33 -78.13
C ASP A 151 -10.86 -14.72 -77.04
N ARG A 152 -10.53 -13.50 -76.57
CA ARG A 152 -11.46 -12.52 -75.96
C ARG A 152 -10.94 -11.07 -76.02
N LYS A 153 -11.83 -10.10 -75.77
CA LYS A 153 -11.67 -8.65 -76.02
C LYS A 153 -10.47 -8.02 -75.28
N LYS A 154 -9.82 -7.04 -75.92
CA LYS A 154 -8.76 -6.20 -75.31
C LYS A 154 -9.34 -5.36 -74.16
N CYS A 155 -8.69 -5.38 -73.00
CA CYS A 155 -9.17 -4.70 -71.79
C CYS A 155 -8.74 -3.23 -71.75
N THR A 156 -9.70 -2.32 -71.56
CA THR A 156 -9.50 -0.88 -71.35
C THR A 156 -10.65 -0.30 -70.53
N ASP A 157 -10.35 0.66 -69.66
CA ASP A 157 -11.36 1.57 -69.11
C ASP A 157 -12.08 2.33 -70.24
N ARG A 158 -13.37 2.58 -70.05
CA ARG A 158 -14.27 3.21 -71.05
C ARG A 158 -14.82 4.57 -70.61
N HIS A 159 -14.52 5.00 -69.38
CA HIS A 159 -14.91 6.32 -68.87
C HIS A 159 -13.70 7.04 -68.25
N ASP A 160 -13.63 8.35 -68.40
CA ASP A 160 -12.43 9.11 -68.02
C ASP A 160 -12.19 9.15 -66.51
N LEU A 161 -13.27 9.13 -65.71
CA LEU A 161 -13.23 9.23 -64.25
C LEU A 161 -12.99 7.88 -63.52
N CYS A 162 -12.79 6.77 -64.23
CA CYS A 162 -12.66 5.43 -63.62
C CYS A 162 -11.65 5.35 -62.46
N LYS A 163 -10.53 6.07 -62.55
CA LYS A 163 -9.53 6.13 -61.48
C LYS A 163 -9.99 6.87 -60.23
N PHE A 164 -10.73 7.96 -60.39
CA PHE A 164 -11.26 8.72 -59.26
C PHE A 164 -12.30 7.89 -58.51
N TRP A 165 -13.22 7.26 -59.24
CA TRP A 165 -14.24 6.38 -58.68
C TRP A 165 -13.64 5.15 -57.98
N MET A 166 -12.61 4.52 -58.55
CA MET A 166 -11.81 3.51 -57.83
C MET A 166 -11.21 4.09 -56.53
N SER A 167 -10.59 5.27 -56.57
CA SER A 167 -9.92 5.85 -55.39
C SER A 167 -10.86 6.22 -54.23
N ILE A 168 -12.18 6.30 -54.47
CA ILE A 168 -13.21 6.53 -53.43
C ILE A 168 -14.04 5.26 -53.11
N GLY A 169 -13.73 4.11 -53.70
CA GLY A 169 -14.37 2.82 -53.36
C GLY A 169 -15.56 2.37 -54.23
N GLU A 170 -15.84 3.03 -55.37
CA GLU A 170 -16.97 2.65 -56.24
C GLU A 170 -16.84 1.24 -56.83
N CYS A 171 -15.62 0.69 -56.96
CA CYS A 171 -15.41 -0.70 -57.40
C CYS A 171 -16.10 -1.72 -56.46
N GLN A 172 -16.30 -1.36 -55.19
CA GLN A 172 -17.00 -2.16 -54.19
C GLN A 172 -18.49 -1.76 -54.13
N THR A 173 -18.78 -0.46 -54.05
CA THR A 173 -20.14 0.07 -53.83
C THR A 173 -21.05 -0.04 -55.05
N ASN A 174 -20.52 0.21 -56.26
CA ASN A 174 -21.25 0.19 -57.53
C ASN A 174 -20.63 -0.82 -58.52
N LYS A 175 -20.29 -1.99 -57.96
CA LYS A 175 -19.48 -3.03 -58.61
C LYS A 175 -19.94 -3.37 -60.04
N VAL A 176 -21.21 -3.69 -60.25
CA VAL A 176 -21.73 -4.14 -61.57
C VAL A 176 -21.56 -3.09 -62.66
N TRP A 177 -21.71 -1.79 -62.34
CA TRP A 177 -21.47 -0.73 -63.32
C TRP A 177 -19.97 -0.53 -63.57
N MET A 178 -19.18 -0.51 -62.50
CA MET A 178 -17.74 -0.30 -62.54
C MET A 178 -16.99 -1.44 -63.25
N GLU A 179 -17.38 -2.71 -63.07
CA GLU A 179 -16.74 -3.83 -63.77
C GLU A 179 -16.97 -3.81 -65.29
N VAL A 180 -18.07 -3.20 -65.77
CA VAL A 180 -18.40 -3.11 -67.20
C VAL A 180 -17.76 -1.89 -67.87
N HIS A 181 -17.61 -0.77 -67.16
CA HIS A 181 -17.15 0.51 -67.70
C HIS A 181 -15.72 0.89 -67.28
N CYS A 182 -15.24 0.37 -66.16
CA CYS A 182 -13.92 0.62 -65.58
C CYS A 182 -13.12 -0.68 -65.29
N PRO A 183 -13.05 -1.65 -66.23
CA PRO A 183 -12.48 -2.97 -65.97
C PRO A 183 -10.96 -2.99 -65.74
N VAL A 184 -10.21 -1.94 -66.09
CA VAL A 184 -8.77 -1.84 -65.76
C VAL A 184 -8.59 -1.13 -64.42
N SER A 185 -9.36 -0.06 -64.15
CA SER A 185 -9.29 0.64 -62.86
C SER A 185 -9.79 -0.20 -61.68
N CYS A 186 -10.68 -1.18 -61.90
CA CYS A 186 -11.13 -2.11 -60.85
C CYS A 186 -10.49 -3.52 -60.95
N ASP A 187 -9.32 -3.66 -61.61
CA ASP A 187 -8.55 -4.91 -61.75
C ASP A 187 -9.32 -6.14 -62.31
N VAL A 188 -10.41 -5.92 -63.05
CA VAL A 188 -11.21 -6.97 -63.69
C VAL A 188 -10.44 -7.61 -64.86
N CYS A 189 -9.62 -6.83 -65.56
CA CYS A 189 -8.66 -7.35 -66.53
C CYS A 189 -7.48 -6.39 -66.77
N ASN A 190 -6.37 -6.95 -67.25
CA ASN A 190 -5.10 -6.25 -67.37
C ASN A 190 -4.96 -5.57 -68.75
N GLY A 191 -4.53 -4.30 -68.80
CA GLY A 191 -4.53 -3.48 -70.01
C GLY A 191 -3.65 -2.24 -69.95
N THR A 192 -3.19 -1.75 -71.11
CA THR A 192 -2.25 -0.61 -71.20
C THR A 192 -2.96 0.71 -71.49
N MET A 193 -2.78 1.70 -70.61
CA MET A 193 -3.26 3.07 -70.81
C MET A 193 -2.47 3.82 -71.90
N ALA A 194 -3.18 4.49 -72.80
CA ALA A 194 -2.59 5.53 -73.64
C ALA A 194 -2.50 6.86 -72.87
N CYS A 195 -1.34 7.52 -72.90
CA CYS A 195 -1.23 8.90 -72.45
C CYS A 195 -1.44 9.87 -73.61
N VAL A 196 -2.56 10.58 -73.57
CA VAL A 196 -2.93 11.67 -74.47
C VAL A 196 -3.62 12.76 -73.66
N ASP A 197 -3.55 14.00 -74.14
CA ASP A 197 -4.41 15.06 -73.62
C ASP A 197 -5.84 14.81 -74.10
N ARG A 198 -6.79 14.85 -73.17
CA ARG A 198 -8.22 14.54 -73.42
C ARG A 198 -9.03 15.79 -73.70
N HIS A 199 -8.50 16.98 -73.43
CA HIS A 199 -9.18 18.25 -73.72
C HIS A 199 -8.39 19.15 -74.68
N ARG A 200 -9.10 19.77 -75.64
CA ARG A 200 -8.50 20.60 -76.70
C ARG A 200 -7.77 21.87 -76.22
N LEU A 201 -8.05 22.34 -75.00
CA LEU A 201 -7.45 23.55 -74.42
C LEU A 201 -6.25 23.28 -73.49
N CYS A 202 -5.78 22.03 -73.37
CA CYS A 202 -4.72 21.68 -72.42
C CYS A 202 -3.45 22.55 -72.56
N ASN A 203 -2.98 22.81 -73.78
CA ASN A 203 -1.84 23.72 -74.02
C ASN A 203 -2.05 25.15 -73.48
N PHE A 204 -3.27 25.69 -73.57
CA PHE A 204 -3.60 27.03 -73.07
C PHE A 204 -3.57 27.06 -71.55
N TRP A 205 -4.20 26.07 -70.90
CA TRP A 205 -4.20 25.96 -69.44
C TRP A 205 -2.81 25.69 -68.86
N THR A 206 -1.97 24.90 -69.54
CA THR A 206 -0.55 24.78 -69.21
C THR A 206 0.19 26.12 -69.33
N ALA A 207 -0.10 26.93 -70.36
CA ALA A 207 0.52 28.25 -70.54
C ALA A 207 0.14 29.27 -69.45
N ILE A 208 -1.06 29.16 -68.86
CA ILE A 208 -1.47 29.93 -67.67
C ILE A 208 -1.21 29.22 -66.33
N ARG A 209 -0.36 28.18 -66.33
CA ARG A 209 0.15 27.44 -65.15
C ARG A 209 -0.85 26.58 -64.38
N GLU A 210 -1.99 26.21 -64.97
CA GLU A 210 -3.01 25.37 -64.29
C GLU A 210 -2.52 23.97 -63.91
N CYS A 211 -1.43 23.48 -64.51
CA CYS A 211 -0.76 22.26 -64.07
C CYS A 211 -0.23 22.35 -62.62
N GLU A 212 -0.06 23.56 -62.10
CA GLU A 212 0.43 23.85 -60.74
C GLU A 212 -0.74 24.23 -59.80
N THR A 213 -1.67 25.07 -60.25
CA THR A 213 -2.80 25.56 -59.44
C THR A 213 -4.01 24.62 -59.39
N ASN A 214 -4.27 23.86 -60.46
CA ASN A 214 -5.37 22.89 -60.56
C ASN A 214 -4.86 21.51 -60.99
N ALA A 215 -3.76 21.09 -60.37
CA ALA A 215 -3.00 19.89 -60.71
C ALA A 215 -3.88 18.61 -60.76
N VAL A 216 -4.86 18.45 -59.86
CA VAL A 216 -5.71 17.24 -59.82
C VAL A 216 -6.53 17.09 -61.10
N TRP A 217 -7.15 18.17 -61.60
CA TRP A 217 -7.93 18.13 -62.84
C TRP A 217 -7.00 18.04 -64.06
N MET A 218 -5.93 18.84 -64.06
CA MET A 218 -4.99 18.95 -65.18
C MET A 218 -4.13 17.70 -65.39
N LEU A 219 -3.71 16.98 -64.35
CA LEU A 219 -2.95 15.74 -64.49
C LEU A 219 -3.82 14.55 -64.96
N SER A 220 -5.13 14.63 -64.80
CA SER A 220 -6.07 13.62 -65.32
C SER A 220 -6.45 13.88 -66.79
N ASN A 221 -6.77 15.14 -67.12
CA ASN A 221 -7.31 15.53 -68.44
C ASN A 221 -6.24 16.06 -69.41
N CYS A 222 -5.13 16.58 -68.91
CA CYS A 222 -4.02 17.17 -69.67
C CYS A 222 -2.63 16.56 -69.34
N PRO A 223 -2.50 15.23 -69.20
CA PRO A 223 -1.27 14.58 -68.70
C PRO A 223 -0.06 14.72 -69.64
N LYS A 224 -0.27 14.99 -70.93
CA LYS A 224 0.81 15.18 -71.89
C LYS A 224 1.22 16.65 -71.96
N SER A 225 0.28 17.58 -71.98
CA SER A 225 0.55 19.04 -71.94
C SER A 225 1.27 19.45 -70.65
N CYS A 226 0.85 18.89 -69.49
CA CYS A 226 1.55 19.09 -68.22
C CYS A 226 2.86 18.30 -68.06
N ASN A 227 3.37 17.65 -69.11
CA ASN A 227 4.60 16.83 -69.09
C ASN A 227 4.62 15.68 -68.05
N ALA A 228 3.46 15.26 -67.53
CA ALA A 228 3.35 14.17 -66.56
C ALA A 228 3.72 12.80 -67.17
N CYS A 229 3.67 12.67 -68.49
CA CYS A 229 3.98 11.45 -69.20
C CYS A 229 5.42 11.41 -69.74
N LYS A 230 6.34 10.88 -68.92
CA LYS A 230 7.66 10.39 -69.36
C LYS A 230 7.67 8.86 -69.24
N GLY A 231 7.52 8.18 -70.38
CA GLY A 231 7.14 6.77 -70.39
C GLY A 231 8.28 5.78 -70.12
N LYS A 232 8.10 4.93 -69.11
CA LYS A 232 8.22 3.47 -69.27
C LYS A 232 7.34 2.74 -68.25
N THR A 233 6.93 1.52 -68.61
CA THR A 233 5.98 0.70 -67.86
C THR A 233 6.59 0.12 -66.59
N ILE A 234 5.85 0.21 -65.47
CA ILE A 234 6.09 -0.57 -64.26
C ILE A 234 4.77 -1.26 -63.92
N GLY A 235 4.73 -2.59 -64.06
CA GLY A 235 3.69 -3.43 -63.46
C GLY A 235 4.05 -3.75 -61.99
N PRO A 236 3.33 -4.67 -61.31
CA PRO A 236 3.63 -5.05 -59.93
C PRO A 236 4.97 -5.80 -59.82
N GLY A 237 6.07 -5.04 -59.77
CA GLY A 237 7.44 -5.57 -59.86
C GLY A 237 8.46 -4.52 -60.31
N GLY A 238 8.54 -3.38 -59.61
CA GLY A 238 9.45 -2.29 -59.99
C GLY A 238 9.49 -1.12 -59.02
N GLY A 239 9.68 -1.36 -57.73
CA GLY A 239 9.82 -0.29 -56.73
C GLY A 239 10.39 -0.76 -55.40
N SER A 240 9.87 -1.85 -54.84
CA SER A 240 10.43 -2.45 -53.63
C SER A 240 11.87 -2.93 -53.86
N ARG A 241 12.78 -2.43 -53.02
CA ARG A 241 14.07 -3.07 -52.77
C ARG A 241 13.81 -4.41 -52.08
N LYS A 242 14.79 -5.33 -52.07
CA LYS A 242 14.59 -6.72 -51.60
C LYS A 242 14.18 -6.85 -50.13
N ASP A 243 14.32 -5.77 -49.37
CA ASP A 243 13.92 -5.58 -47.97
C ASP A 243 12.47 -5.09 -47.78
N GLY A 244 11.73 -4.79 -48.85
CA GLY A 244 10.29 -4.47 -48.80
C GLY A 244 9.90 -3.11 -48.20
N GLY A 245 10.82 -2.42 -47.52
CA GLY A 245 10.58 -1.14 -46.86
C GLY A 245 10.44 0.04 -47.84
N PHE A 246 9.36 0.80 -47.68
CA PHE A 246 9.13 2.12 -48.29
C PHE A 246 9.98 3.18 -47.56
N ARG A 247 10.65 4.07 -48.28
CA ARG A 247 11.71 4.95 -47.74
C ARG A 247 11.46 6.44 -47.97
N GLU A 248 12.27 7.27 -47.32
CA GLU A 248 12.15 8.73 -47.44
C GLU A 248 12.37 9.22 -48.88
N GLU A 249 13.25 8.57 -49.65
CA GLU A 249 13.45 8.91 -51.07
C GLU A 249 12.24 8.61 -51.97
N ASP A 250 11.31 7.73 -51.55
CA ASP A 250 10.09 7.40 -52.31
C ASP A 250 9.01 8.49 -52.14
N CYS A 251 9.12 9.32 -51.10
CA CYS A 251 8.23 10.45 -50.80
C CYS A 251 8.51 11.66 -51.70
N THR A 252 8.08 11.54 -52.95
CA THR A 252 8.21 12.53 -54.03
C THR A 252 7.29 13.76 -53.89
N PHE A 253 6.19 13.62 -53.15
CA PHE A 253 5.32 14.73 -52.73
C PHE A 253 4.93 14.51 -51.26
N ILE A 254 4.91 15.58 -50.45
CA ILE A 254 4.57 15.49 -49.03
C ILE A 254 3.60 16.61 -48.65
N THR A 255 2.47 16.20 -48.08
CA THR A 255 1.56 17.07 -47.35
C THR A 255 2.15 17.41 -45.97
N THR A 256 2.36 18.68 -45.67
CA THR A 256 2.80 19.16 -44.35
C THR A 256 1.68 19.12 -43.28
N HIS A 257 0.50 18.61 -43.63
CA HIS A 257 -0.61 18.40 -42.70
C HIS A 257 -0.41 17.09 -41.90
N GLU A 258 -0.42 17.21 -40.57
CA GLU A 258 -0.32 16.09 -39.65
C GLU A 258 -1.65 15.33 -39.56
N ASP A 259 -1.65 14.00 -39.36
CA ASP A 259 -2.90 13.26 -39.12
C ASP A 259 -3.34 13.44 -37.65
N THR A 260 -4.47 14.10 -37.45
CA THR A 260 -5.09 14.31 -36.13
C THR A 260 -6.39 13.52 -35.95
N SER A 261 -6.78 12.66 -36.90
CA SER A 261 -8.08 11.98 -36.93
C SER A 261 -8.37 11.07 -35.72
N HIS A 262 -7.32 10.57 -35.05
CA HIS A 262 -7.43 9.76 -33.83
C HIS A 262 -7.20 10.56 -32.52
N ARG A 263 -6.97 11.87 -32.59
CA ARG A 263 -6.62 12.72 -31.45
C ARG A 263 -7.84 13.50 -30.94
N LYS A 264 -8.49 12.99 -29.89
CA LYS A 264 -9.57 13.71 -29.18
C LYS A 264 -8.99 14.56 -28.04
N THR A 265 -9.23 15.87 -28.06
CA THR A 265 -8.99 16.74 -26.91
C THR A 265 -9.92 16.34 -25.76
N LEU A 266 -9.36 16.07 -24.57
CA LEU A 266 -10.12 15.76 -23.36
C LEU A 266 -10.33 17.03 -22.52
N SER A 267 -11.52 17.21 -21.97
CA SER A 267 -11.78 18.24 -20.97
C SER A 267 -11.28 17.83 -19.58
N ILE A 268 -11.17 18.80 -18.66
CA ILE A 268 -10.85 18.53 -17.26
C ILE A 268 -11.87 17.57 -16.59
N ASN A 269 -13.12 17.57 -17.07
CA ASN A 269 -14.18 16.70 -16.59
C ASN A 269 -14.06 15.28 -17.15
N ASP A 270 -13.69 15.11 -18.43
CA ASP A 270 -13.39 13.79 -19.00
C ASP A 270 -12.27 13.09 -18.21
N VAL A 271 -11.20 13.83 -17.89
CA VAL A 271 -10.07 13.32 -17.10
C VAL A 271 -10.49 12.96 -15.67
N ARG A 272 -11.27 13.82 -15.00
CA ARG A 272 -11.78 13.56 -13.65
C ARG A 272 -12.67 12.31 -13.61
N ASN A 273 -13.60 12.18 -14.56
CA ASN A 273 -14.53 11.06 -14.64
C ASN A 273 -13.81 9.75 -14.99
N SER A 274 -12.83 9.79 -15.90
CA SER A 274 -12.01 8.61 -16.23
C SER A 274 -11.20 8.12 -15.02
N ASN A 275 -10.59 9.02 -14.27
CA ASN A 275 -9.82 8.65 -13.07
C ASN A 275 -10.71 8.08 -11.96
N ALA A 276 -11.93 8.62 -11.79
CA ALA A 276 -12.89 8.14 -10.81
C ALA A 276 -13.41 6.72 -11.12
N ASN A 277 -13.61 6.39 -12.40
CA ASN A 277 -14.16 5.08 -12.81
C ASN A 277 -13.12 3.96 -12.89
N PHE A 278 -11.85 4.28 -13.12
CA PHE A 278 -10.81 3.26 -13.41
C PHE A 278 -9.58 3.32 -12.49
N ASN A 279 -9.52 4.23 -11.51
CA ASN A 279 -8.35 4.51 -10.64
C ASN A 279 -7.04 4.87 -11.38
N CYS A 280 -7.03 4.94 -12.71
CA CYS A 280 -5.88 5.19 -13.57
C CYS A 280 -6.31 5.94 -14.84
N ALA A 281 -5.40 6.73 -15.40
CA ALA A 281 -5.60 7.35 -16.70
C ALA A 281 -5.50 6.31 -17.85
N PRO A 282 -6.32 6.41 -18.90
CA PRO A 282 -6.34 5.44 -19.99
C PRO A 282 -5.05 5.53 -20.81
N THR A 283 -4.45 4.38 -21.13
CA THR A 283 -3.22 4.30 -21.91
C THR A 283 -3.48 4.66 -23.39
N GLN A 284 -2.63 5.50 -23.99
CA GLN A 284 -2.67 5.75 -25.43
C GLN A 284 -2.46 4.45 -26.22
N GLN A 285 -3.25 4.26 -27.27
CA GLN A 285 -3.09 3.17 -28.22
C GLN A 285 -2.05 3.56 -29.29
N PRO A 286 -1.18 2.63 -29.74
CA PRO A 286 -0.18 2.93 -30.76
C PRO A 286 -0.87 3.14 -32.13
N PRO A 287 -0.72 4.31 -32.78
CA PRO A 287 -1.37 4.56 -34.06
C PRO A 287 -0.61 3.89 -35.22
N ASN A 288 -1.33 3.70 -36.33
CA ASN A 288 -0.75 3.18 -37.57
C ASN A 288 -0.01 4.29 -38.33
N CYS A 289 1.29 4.44 -38.07
CA CYS A 289 2.16 5.43 -38.71
C CYS A 289 2.20 5.33 -40.25
N ASN A 290 1.81 4.19 -40.83
CA ASN A 290 1.79 4.04 -42.29
C ASN A 290 0.68 4.87 -42.96
N ARG A 291 -0.34 5.33 -42.21
CA ARG A 291 -1.42 6.19 -42.74
C ARG A 291 -0.92 7.53 -43.29
N ASN A 292 0.13 8.10 -42.71
CA ASN A 292 0.76 9.34 -43.16
C ASN A 292 2.28 9.17 -43.21
N LEU A 293 2.72 8.03 -43.77
CA LEU A 293 4.13 7.58 -43.73
C LEU A 293 5.11 8.65 -44.22
N CYS A 294 4.78 9.34 -45.31
CA CYS A 294 5.63 10.38 -45.85
C CYS A 294 5.73 11.64 -44.97
N TYR A 295 4.69 12.01 -44.22
CA TYR A 295 4.82 13.06 -43.21
C TYR A 295 5.81 12.61 -42.13
N HIS A 296 5.59 11.44 -41.52
CA HIS A 296 6.42 10.95 -40.41
C HIS A 296 7.88 10.68 -40.82
N LEU A 297 8.16 10.38 -42.09
CA LEU A 297 9.52 10.19 -42.60
C LEU A 297 10.34 11.48 -42.69
N ARG A 298 9.71 12.67 -42.80
CA ARG A 298 10.42 13.96 -42.84
C ARG A 298 10.10 14.92 -41.69
N PHE A 299 8.99 14.73 -40.99
CA PHE A 299 8.50 15.64 -39.96
C PHE A 299 8.11 14.89 -38.68
N ARG A 300 8.61 15.40 -37.56
CA ARG A 300 8.15 14.99 -36.24
C ARG A 300 6.71 15.48 -36.00
N THR A 301 5.92 14.65 -35.34
CA THR A 301 4.63 15.08 -34.77
C THR A 301 4.82 16.07 -33.62
N PHE A 302 3.78 16.84 -33.28
CA PHE A 302 3.86 17.78 -32.17
C PHE A 302 3.90 17.08 -30.79
N ASP A 303 3.21 15.95 -30.63
CA ASP A 303 3.16 15.18 -29.39
C ASP A 303 4.29 14.16 -29.25
N GLY A 304 4.97 13.80 -30.34
CA GLY A 304 6.07 12.84 -30.37
C GLY A 304 5.71 11.47 -30.92
N THR A 305 4.43 11.20 -31.19
CA THR A 305 3.96 9.92 -31.73
C THR A 305 4.53 9.64 -33.13
N CYS A 306 4.81 8.38 -33.46
CA CYS A 306 5.40 7.93 -34.73
C CYS A 306 6.81 8.46 -35.05
N ASN A 307 7.44 9.25 -34.17
CA ASN A 307 8.86 9.61 -34.30
C ASN A 307 9.81 8.39 -34.16
N ASN A 308 9.28 7.25 -33.69
CA ASN A 308 9.93 5.94 -33.71
C ASN A 308 8.99 4.92 -34.36
N PHE A 309 9.18 4.63 -35.65
CA PHE A 309 8.31 3.70 -36.41
C PHE A 309 8.17 2.31 -35.79
N ASN A 310 9.24 1.78 -35.19
CA ASN A 310 9.22 0.44 -34.58
C ASN A 310 8.48 0.40 -33.24
N ARG A 311 8.37 1.54 -32.54
CA ARG A 311 7.65 1.69 -31.27
C ARG A 311 6.99 3.07 -31.21
N PRO A 312 5.83 3.27 -31.87
CA PRO A 312 5.25 4.59 -32.15
C PRO A 312 5.04 5.54 -30.96
N LEU A 313 4.92 5.00 -29.73
CA LEU A 313 4.68 5.77 -28.51
C LEU A 313 5.97 6.16 -27.75
N ILE A 314 7.15 5.66 -28.12
CA ILE A 314 8.39 5.99 -27.40
C ILE A 314 8.76 7.46 -27.65
N GLY A 315 8.84 8.23 -26.57
CA GLY A 315 9.09 9.67 -26.60
C GLY A 315 7.83 10.52 -26.86
N SER A 316 6.66 9.91 -26.96
CA SER A 316 5.38 10.64 -27.08
C SER A 316 4.93 11.20 -25.72
N ALA A 317 4.39 12.42 -25.73
CA ALA A 317 3.61 12.99 -24.65
C ALA A 317 2.36 12.14 -24.35
N PHE A 318 1.80 12.31 -23.14
CA PHE A 318 0.67 11.52 -22.62
C PHE A 318 0.93 9.99 -22.54
N THR A 319 2.19 9.57 -22.60
CA THR A 319 2.62 8.19 -22.28
C THR A 319 3.19 8.12 -20.85
N ALA A 320 3.40 6.90 -20.34
CA ALA A 320 4.00 6.71 -19.01
C ALA A 320 5.46 7.17 -18.99
N LEU A 321 5.85 7.96 -17.98
CA LEU A 321 7.22 8.46 -17.82
C LEU A 321 8.20 7.31 -17.63
N MET A 322 9.17 7.19 -18.55
CA MET A 322 10.28 6.25 -18.41
C MET A 322 11.18 6.61 -17.22
N ARG A 323 11.69 5.59 -16.52
CA ARG A 323 12.67 5.78 -15.44
C ARG A 323 14.05 5.31 -15.89
N LEU A 324 15.09 6.09 -15.57
CA LEU A 324 16.50 5.73 -15.85
C LEU A 324 17.10 4.76 -14.82
N LYS A 325 16.36 4.46 -13.75
CA LYS A 325 16.61 3.40 -12.78
C LYS A 325 15.29 2.70 -12.46
N ALA A 326 15.35 1.46 -11.98
CA ALA A 326 14.18 0.79 -11.42
C ALA A 326 13.51 1.67 -10.34
N PRO A 327 12.18 1.62 -10.17
CA PRO A 327 11.54 2.23 -9.02
C PRO A 327 12.07 1.58 -7.73
N GLN A 328 12.36 2.41 -6.73
CA GLN A 328 12.65 1.94 -5.39
C GLN A 328 11.43 2.27 -4.52
N TYR A 329 10.89 1.24 -3.87
CA TYR A 329 9.76 1.28 -2.95
C TYR A 329 10.09 0.37 -1.78
N ASP A 330 9.61 0.70 -0.58
CA ASP A 330 9.97 -0.01 0.66
C ASP A 330 9.53 -1.49 0.63
N ASN A 331 8.32 -1.72 0.12
CA ASN A 331 7.74 -3.04 -0.12
C ASN A 331 7.93 -3.53 -1.58
N GLY A 332 8.82 -2.91 -2.36
CA GLY A 332 9.03 -3.20 -3.77
C GLY A 332 7.89 -2.79 -4.73
N LEU A 333 6.71 -2.40 -4.23
CA LEU A 333 5.50 -2.17 -5.03
C LEU A 333 5.06 -0.70 -5.08
N ASN A 334 4.85 -0.08 -3.92
CA ASN A 334 4.22 1.24 -3.80
C ASN A 334 4.52 2.01 -2.51
N ALA A 335 5.03 1.35 -1.46
CA ALA A 335 5.30 2.01 -0.18
C ALA A 335 6.45 3.03 -0.34
N PRO A 336 6.31 4.27 0.17
CA PRO A 336 7.40 5.25 0.16
C PRO A 336 8.64 4.69 0.84
N THR A 337 9.80 4.75 0.18
CA THR A 337 11.08 4.29 0.74
C THR A 337 11.35 4.96 2.08
N TYR A 338 11.39 4.20 3.17
CA TYR A 338 11.43 4.76 4.51
C TYR A 338 12.76 4.45 5.20
N THR A 339 13.49 5.49 5.58
CA THR A 339 14.84 5.34 6.15
C THR A 339 14.88 4.93 7.62
N ASN A 340 13.72 4.81 8.29
CA ASN A 340 13.68 4.26 9.63
C ASN A 340 13.66 2.73 9.55
N MET A 341 14.62 2.10 10.22
CA MET A 341 14.71 0.66 10.38
C MET A 341 13.60 0.17 11.32
N ASN A 342 12.40 0.08 10.78
CA ASN A 342 11.17 -0.37 11.43
C ASN A 342 11.04 -1.90 11.35
N VAL A 343 10.33 -2.51 12.31
CA VAL A 343 9.95 -3.93 12.22
C VAL A 343 8.70 -4.09 11.37
N VAL A 344 8.68 -5.07 10.47
CA VAL A 344 7.47 -5.48 9.76
C VAL A 344 6.78 -6.58 10.57
N ALA A 345 5.48 -6.43 10.81
CA ALA A 345 4.68 -7.34 11.62
C ALA A 345 3.25 -7.44 11.07
N GLY A 346 2.46 -8.36 11.60
CA GLY A 346 1.03 -8.51 11.25
C GLY A 346 0.09 -7.42 11.79
N ASP A 347 0.65 -6.38 12.41
CA ASP A 347 -0.05 -5.16 12.86
C ASP A 347 0.82 -3.95 12.52
N ASP A 348 0.23 -2.93 11.87
CA ASP A 348 0.94 -1.74 11.39
C ASP A 348 1.48 -0.87 12.55
N ARG A 349 0.86 -0.97 13.72
CA ARG A 349 1.18 -0.19 14.91
C ARG A 349 2.34 -0.76 15.73
N ALA A 350 2.92 -1.89 15.32
CA ALA A 350 4.06 -2.53 16.00
C ALA A 350 5.21 -1.57 16.32
N ASN A 351 5.41 -0.52 15.50
CA ASN A 351 6.46 0.49 15.63
C ASN A 351 6.07 1.71 16.50
N ILE A 352 4.83 1.82 17.01
CA ILE A 352 4.39 3.01 17.79
C ILE A 352 5.29 3.26 19.01
N PHE A 353 5.81 2.20 19.63
CA PHE A 353 6.76 2.30 20.75
C PHE A 353 7.73 1.11 20.74
N VAL A 354 9.01 1.35 21.05
CA VAL A 354 10.07 0.32 21.09
C VAL A 354 9.73 -0.88 21.98
N GLY A 355 8.97 -0.71 23.06
CA GLY A 355 8.54 -1.82 23.92
C GLY A 355 7.46 -2.70 23.29
N LEU A 356 6.63 -2.14 22.39
CA LEU A 356 5.68 -2.91 21.59
C LEU A 356 6.43 -3.68 20.50
N ALA A 357 7.35 -3.02 19.79
CA ALA A 357 8.22 -3.68 18.81
C ALA A 357 9.00 -4.84 19.44
N ALA A 358 9.54 -4.67 20.65
CA ALA A 358 10.22 -5.72 21.39
C ALA A 358 9.35 -6.96 21.65
N LEU A 359 8.07 -6.76 22.02
CA LEU A 359 7.12 -7.86 22.20
C LEU A 359 6.75 -8.55 20.88
N HIS A 360 6.61 -7.81 19.78
CA HIS A 360 6.43 -8.40 18.45
C HIS A 360 7.63 -9.27 18.04
N THR A 361 8.86 -8.81 18.27
CA THR A 361 10.08 -9.60 18.03
C THR A 361 10.14 -10.84 18.92
N LEU A 362 9.73 -10.72 20.20
CA LEU A 362 9.68 -11.86 21.14
C LEU A 362 8.73 -12.96 20.65
N PHE A 363 7.49 -12.62 20.28
CA PHE A 363 6.52 -13.63 19.80
C PHE A 363 6.84 -14.17 18.40
N LEU A 364 7.54 -13.41 17.54
CA LEU A 364 8.10 -13.93 16.29
C LEU A 364 9.20 -14.98 16.55
N ARG A 365 10.07 -14.75 17.53
CA ARG A 365 11.10 -15.71 17.93
C ARG A 365 10.51 -16.97 18.56
N GLU A 366 9.49 -16.83 19.41
CA GLU A 366 8.75 -17.97 19.97
C GLU A 366 8.08 -18.82 18.86
N HIS A 367 7.46 -18.19 17.86
CA HIS A 367 6.94 -18.92 16.69
C HIS A 367 8.03 -19.74 15.98
N ASN A 368 9.23 -19.16 15.82
CA ASN A 368 10.36 -19.87 15.21
C ASN A 368 10.95 -20.98 16.11
N LYS A 369 10.97 -20.83 17.46
CA LYS A 369 11.29 -21.93 18.41
C LYS A 369 10.32 -23.09 18.20
N VAL A 370 9.02 -22.78 18.22
CA VAL A 370 7.94 -23.76 18.10
C VAL A 370 8.01 -24.48 16.75
N ALA A 371 8.08 -23.75 15.64
CA ALA A 371 8.18 -24.32 14.28
C ALA A 371 9.40 -25.25 14.14
N SER A 372 10.60 -24.80 14.54
CA SER A 372 11.84 -25.60 14.48
C SER A 372 11.79 -26.84 15.37
N THR A 373 11.04 -26.78 16.47
CA THR A 373 10.85 -27.93 17.37
C THR A 373 9.80 -28.91 16.85
N LEU A 374 8.70 -28.43 16.29
CA LEU A 374 7.68 -29.27 15.64
C LEU A 374 8.26 -30.02 14.45
N GLN A 375 9.03 -29.37 13.57
CA GLN A 375 9.71 -30.03 12.45
C GLN A 375 10.67 -31.14 12.91
N ARG A 376 11.35 -30.94 14.04
CA ARG A 376 12.28 -31.92 14.64
C ARG A 376 11.55 -33.09 15.31
N VAL A 377 10.34 -32.88 15.83
CA VAL A 377 9.48 -33.92 16.40
C VAL A 377 8.74 -34.71 15.31
N ASN A 378 8.35 -34.03 14.22
CA ASN A 378 7.66 -34.58 13.06
C ASN A 378 8.44 -34.28 11.76
N PRO A 379 9.51 -35.03 11.44
CA PRO A 379 10.31 -34.79 10.22
C PRO A 379 9.55 -35.00 8.90
N HIS A 380 8.36 -35.60 8.95
CA HIS A 380 7.47 -35.84 7.81
C HIS A 380 6.50 -34.68 7.52
N TRP A 381 6.44 -33.64 8.37
CA TRP A 381 5.62 -32.46 8.12
C TRP A 381 6.25 -31.54 7.08
N ASP A 382 5.43 -31.03 6.16
CA ASP A 382 5.79 -29.92 5.27
C ASP A 382 5.79 -28.57 6.01
N GLN A 383 6.26 -27.52 5.32
CA GLN A 383 6.41 -26.19 5.91
C GLN A 383 5.07 -25.52 6.25
N GLU A 384 4.01 -25.78 5.50
CA GLU A 384 2.67 -25.23 5.76
C GLU A 384 2.07 -25.87 7.03
N ARG A 385 2.20 -27.20 7.17
CA ARG A 385 1.81 -27.94 8.38
C ARG A 385 2.55 -27.45 9.62
N VAL A 386 3.87 -27.25 9.51
CA VAL A 386 4.71 -26.68 10.59
C VAL A 386 4.29 -25.25 10.94
N PHE A 387 4.13 -24.37 9.94
CA PHE A 387 3.70 -22.99 10.14
C PHE A 387 2.33 -22.91 10.80
N HIS A 388 1.34 -23.70 10.33
CA HIS A 388 -0.02 -23.66 10.85
C HIS A 388 -0.13 -24.19 12.28
N GLU A 389 0.53 -25.30 12.65
CA GLU A 389 0.54 -25.76 14.05
C GLU A 389 1.37 -24.81 14.94
N ALA A 390 2.48 -24.25 14.47
CA ALA A 390 3.24 -23.25 15.23
C ALA A 390 2.42 -21.96 15.49
N ARG A 391 1.70 -21.46 14.48
CA ARG A 391 0.77 -20.33 14.59
C ARG A 391 -0.35 -20.62 15.60
N LYS A 392 -0.92 -21.82 15.54
CA LYS A 392 -1.99 -22.29 16.43
C LYS A 392 -1.51 -22.41 17.89
N ILE A 393 -0.31 -22.93 18.12
CA ILE A 393 0.30 -22.99 19.46
C ILE A 393 0.60 -21.58 20.00
N VAL A 394 1.18 -20.67 19.20
CA VAL A 394 1.44 -19.29 19.65
C VAL A 394 0.14 -18.54 19.95
N GLY A 395 -0.92 -18.75 19.17
CA GLY A 395 -2.27 -18.25 19.49
C GLY A 395 -2.77 -18.76 20.84
N ALA A 396 -2.58 -20.05 21.13
CA ALA A 396 -2.94 -20.66 22.41
C ALA A 396 -2.11 -20.14 23.60
N ILE A 397 -0.81 -19.89 23.39
CA ILE A 397 0.07 -19.25 24.39
C ILE A 397 -0.44 -17.84 24.73
N LEU A 398 -0.76 -17.04 23.70
CA LEU A 398 -1.33 -15.71 23.89
C LEU A 398 -2.65 -15.75 24.66
N GLN A 399 -3.59 -16.64 24.26
CA GLN A 399 -4.85 -16.85 24.99
C GLN A 399 -4.59 -17.24 26.46
N ARG A 400 -3.73 -18.23 26.72
CA ARG A 400 -3.35 -18.68 28.07
C ARG A 400 -2.84 -17.53 28.94
N ILE A 401 -1.89 -16.74 28.44
CA ILE A 401 -1.29 -15.62 29.17
C ILE A 401 -2.34 -14.51 29.40
N THR A 402 -3.13 -14.16 28.38
CA THR A 402 -4.17 -13.13 28.51
C THR A 402 -5.22 -13.50 29.56
N TYR A 403 -5.80 -14.70 29.50
CA TYR A 403 -6.90 -15.09 30.40
C TYR A 403 -6.45 -15.42 31.81
N THR A 404 -5.19 -15.78 32.07
CA THR A 404 -4.76 -16.28 33.38
C THR A 404 -3.61 -15.54 34.05
N GLU A 405 -2.87 -14.68 33.32
CA GLU A 405 -1.95 -13.72 33.92
C GLU A 405 -2.47 -12.28 33.83
N TYR A 406 -2.89 -11.82 32.66
CA TYR A 406 -3.24 -10.42 32.45
C TYR A 406 -4.61 -10.02 33.01
N LEU A 407 -5.70 -10.66 32.55
CA LEU A 407 -7.06 -10.24 32.89
C LEU A 407 -7.42 -10.31 34.39
N PRO A 408 -6.95 -11.29 35.18
CA PRO A 408 -7.18 -11.28 36.63
C PRO A 408 -6.60 -10.04 37.34
N ARG A 409 -5.51 -9.46 36.82
CA ARG A 409 -4.90 -8.23 37.36
C ARG A 409 -5.59 -6.96 36.88
N VAL A 410 -6.19 -6.98 35.68
CA VAL A 410 -7.00 -5.86 35.19
C VAL A 410 -8.32 -5.76 35.95
N LEU A 411 -9.00 -6.89 36.14
CA LEU A 411 -10.38 -6.94 36.66
C LEU A 411 -10.49 -7.21 38.17
N GLY A 412 -9.44 -7.70 38.82
CA GLY A 412 -9.46 -8.02 40.26
C GLY A 412 -10.59 -9.00 40.60
N GLU A 413 -11.35 -8.70 41.66
CA GLU A 413 -12.48 -9.54 42.07
C GLU A 413 -13.64 -9.61 41.05
N GLU A 414 -13.69 -8.73 40.03
CA GLU A 414 -14.68 -8.84 38.94
C GLU A 414 -14.33 -9.93 37.92
N PHE A 415 -13.08 -10.44 37.90
CA PHE A 415 -12.66 -11.47 36.96
C PHE A 415 -13.55 -12.73 37.04
N GLU A 416 -13.76 -13.25 38.25
CA GLU A 416 -14.56 -14.46 38.44
C GLU A 416 -16.05 -14.20 38.17
N LYS A 417 -16.55 -13.02 38.56
CA LYS A 417 -17.95 -12.63 38.38
C LYS A 417 -18.35 -12.44 36.92
N ARG A 418 -17.41 -12.04 36.05
CA ARG A 418 -17.68 -11.66 34.64
C ARG A 418 -17.08 -12.60 33.60
N ILE A 419 -15.95 -13.23 33.89
CA ILE A 419 -15.29 -14.18 32.98
C ILE A 419 -15.36 -15.58 33.59
N GLY A 420 -14.76 -15.76 34.77
CA GLY A 420 -14.71 -17.04 35.50
C GLY A 420 -14.21 -18.23 34.68
N ASP A 421 -14.48 -19.44 35.16
CA ASP A 421 -14.14 -20.68 34.45
C ASP A 421 -14.75 -20.78 33.03
N TYR A 422 -14.02 -21.41 32.11
CA TYR A 422 -14.50 -21.68 30.76
C TYR A 422 -15.52 -22.82 30.74
N LYS A 423 -16.61 -22.66 29.99
CA LYS A 423 -17.77 -23.58 29.97
C LYS A 423 -18.01 -24.23 28.60
N GLY A 424 -17.00 -24.21 27.72
CA GLY A 424 -17.12 -24.64 26.33
C GLY A 424 -17.53 -23.51 25.37
N TYR A 425 -17.48 -23.81 24.07
CA TYR A 425 -17.85 -22.90 22.98
C TYR A 425 -19.37 -22.77 22.84
N ASP A 426 -19.85 -21.52 22.80
CA ASP A 426 -21.24 -21.18 22.49
C ASP A 426 -21.32 -20.50 21.11
N LYS A 427 -21.88 -21.23 20.14
CA LYS A 427 -22.12 -20.75 18.77
C LYS A 427 -23.07 -19.56 18.65
N ASN A 428 -23.82 -19.23 19.71
CA ASN A 428 -24.78 -18.12 19.72
C ASN A 428 -24.19 -16.84 20.35
N THR A 429 -23.02 -16.94 21.01
CA THR A 429 -22.29 -15.78 21.53
C THR A 429 -21.58 -15.09 20.37
N ASP A 430 -21.96 -13.84 20.07
CA ASP A 430 -21.25 -12.98 19.12
C ASP A 430 -19.86 -12.59 19.67
N PRO A 431 -18.74 -13.04 19.06
CA PRO A 431 -17.39 -12.72 19.52
C PRO A 431 -16.89 -11.36 19.02
N SER A 432 -17.68 -10.60 18.24
CA SER A 432 -17.26 -9.34 17.65
C SER A 432 -16.76 -8.33 18.70
N VAL A 433 -15.77 -7.52 18.31
CA VAL A 433 -15.23 -6.47 19.17
C VAL A 433 -16.14 -5.25 19.12
N ALA A 434 -16.69 -4.88 20.26
CA ALA A 434 -17.64 -3.80 20.42
C ALA A 434 -17.00 -2.42 20.24
N ASN A 435 -17.81 -1.46 19.80
CA ASN A 435 -17.34 -0.12 19.45
C ASN A 435 -16.76 0.61 20.68
N GLU A 436 -17.50 0.61 21.78
CA GLU A 436 -17.14 1.16 23.08
C GLU A 436 -15.86 0.55 23.67
N PHE A 437 -15.55 -0.73 23.38
CA PHE A 437 -14.34 -1.38 23.85
C PHE A 437 -13.09 -0.78 23.19
N THR A 438 -13.13 -0.57 21.87
CA THR A 438 -11.99 -0.04 21.10
C THR A 438 -11.87 1.49 21.13
N SER A 439 -12.99 2.21 21.26
CA SER A 439 -13.04 3.67 21.29
C SER A 439 -12.84 4.25 22.69
N CYS A 440 -13.26 3.54 23.75
CA CYS A 440 -13.21 4.02 25.13
C CYS A 440 -12.58 3.00 26.10
N ALA A 441 -13.20 1.85 26.35
CA ALA A 441 -12.93 1.07 27.56
C ALA A 441 -11.51 0.48 27.63
N PHE A 442 -11.01 -0.15 26.56
CA PHE A 442 -9.68 -0.75 26.56
C PHE A 442 -8.53 0.28 26.41
N ARG A 443 -8.87 1.58 26.38
CA ARG A 443 -7.89 2.69 26.33
C ARG A 443 -7.35 3.10 27.69
N PHE A 444 -7.79 2.47 28.79
CA PHE A 444 -7.27 2.72 30.14
C PHE A 444 -5.74 2.57 30.23
N GLY A 445 -5.15 1.69 29.40
CA GLY A 445 -3.70 1.49 29.29
C GLY A 445 -2.92 2.77 28.94
N HIS A 446 -3.53 3.78 28.32
CA HIS A 446 -2.90 5.08 28.09
C HIS A 446 -2.54 5.82 29.39
N GLY A 447 -3.31 5.60 30.46
CA GLY A 447 -2.98 6.08 31.81
C GLY A 447 -1.90 5.25 32.51
N MET A 448 -1.54 4.07 31.98
CA MET A 448 -0.46 3.23 32.53
C MET A 448 0.92 3.56 31.95
N ILE A 449 0.98 4.39 30.89
CA ILE A 449 2.23 4.81 30.24
C ILE A 449 3.09 5.63 31.23
N GLN A 450 4.37 5.27 31.28
CA GLN A 450 5.43 5.95 32.04
C GLN A 450 6.18 6.93 31.14
N GLU A 451 6.83 7.95 31.71
CA GLU A 451 7.62 8.91 30.90
C GLU A 451 9.01 8.38 30.49
N PHE A 452 9.52 7.35 31.18
CA PHE A 452 10.85 6.78 30.98
C PHE A 452 10.86 5.27 31.22
N TYR A 453 11.61 4.54 30.40
CA TYR A 453 11.74 3.08 30.46
C TYR A 453 13.24 2.72 30.61
N PRO A 454 13.67 2.12 31.72
CA PRO A 454 15.07 1.77 31.94
C PRO A 454 15.50 0.61 31.04
N PHE A 455 16.79 0.55 30.74
CA PHE A 455 17.45 -0.62 30.14
C PHE A 455 18.26 -1.32 31.23
N LEU A 456 18.06 -2.62 31.43
CA LEU A 456 18.75 -3.40 32.47
C LEU A 456 19.62 -4.52 31.87
N ASN A 457 20.81 -4.72 32.42
CA ASN A 457 21.66 -5.87 32.07
C ASN A 457 21.12 -7.20 32.67
N GLU A 458 21.86 -8.30 32.45
CA GLU A 458 21.51 -9.64 32.96
C GLU A 458 21.44 -9.73 34.50
N ASN A 459 22.16 -8.85 35.22
CA ASN A 459 22.10 -8.74 36.68
C ASN A 459 20.92 -7.87 37.17
N PHE A 460 20.09 -7.35 36.27
CA PHE A 460 19.06 -6.34 36.51
C PHE A 460 19.61 -4.97 36.98
N GLU A 461 20.89 -4.68 36.70
CA GLU A 461 21.52 -3.38 36.95
C GLU A 461 21.19 -2.41 35.80
N SER A 462 20.95 -1.13 36.11
CA SER A 462 20.62 -0.13 35.10
C SER A 462 21.83 0.25 34.25
N ILE A 463 21.68 0.11 32.93
CA ILE A 463 22.65 0.50 31.90
C ILE A 463 22.16 1.70 31.07
N GLY A 464 21.11 2.39 31.54
CA GLY A 464 20.49 3.53 30.87
C GLY A 464 18.98 3.36 30.72
N GLY A 465 18.44 3.80 29.59
CA GLY A 465 17.02 3.71 29.27
C GLY A 465 16.61 4.71 28.19
N ILE A 466 15.31 4.83 27.96
CA ILE A 466 14.74 5.67 26.91
C ILE A 466 13.50 6.44 27.41
N PRO A 467 13.42 7.77 27.18
CA PRO A 467 12.18 8.52 27.36
C PRO A 467 11.08 8.03 26.42
N PHE A 468 9.83 7.97 26.87
CA PHE A 468 8.71 7.40 26.09
C PHE A 468 8.61 8.00 24.69
N ASN A 469 8.57 9.33 24.59
CA ASN A 469 8.46 10.06 23.32
C ASN A 469 9.68 9.84 22.40
N GLU A 470 10.86 9.55 22.97
CA GLU A 470 12.04 9.21 22.18
C GLU A 470 12.02 7.77 21.68
N GLY A 471 11.31 6.88 22.36
CA GLY A 471 11.07 5.50 21.95
C GLY A 471 9.91 5.31 20.96
N MET A 472 9.22 6.38 20.54
CA MET A 472 8.16 6.29 19.54
C MET A 472 8.71 6.25 18.12
N PHE A 473 8.29 5.29 17.29
CA PHE A 473 8.70 5.12 15.88
C PHE A 473 10.21 5.02 15.63
N LYS A 474 10.98 4.64 16.66
CA LYS A 474 12.45 4.46 16.60
C LYS A 474 12.87 3.04 16.95
N SER A 475 12.34 2.05 16.22
CA SER A 475 12.67 0.63 16.41
C SER A 475 14.18 0.33 16.35
N ILE A 476 14.98 1.19 15.69
CA ILE A 476 16.45 1.19 15.76
C ILE A 476 17.05 1.02 17.17
N HIS A 477 16.38 1.49 18.23
CA HIS A 477 16.88 1.26 19.59
C HIS A 477 16.89 -0.22 20.00
N ILE A 478 15.93 -1.05 19.56
CA ILE A 478 15.96 -2.50 19.81
C ILE A 478 16.83 -3.25 18.80
N LEU A 479 17.12 -2.67 17.62
CA LEU A 479 18.03 -3.26 16.65
C LEU A 479 19.50 -3.15 17.07
N ASN A 480 19.87 -2.03 17.68
CA ASN A 480 21.25 -1.77 18.11
C ASN A 480 21.59 -2.39 19.49
N ASN A 481 20.58 -2.60 20.36
CA ASN A 481 20.79 -2.99 21.76
C ASN A 481 20.10 -4.31 22.15
N GLY A 482 19.45 -5.00 21.20
CA GLY A 482 18.56 -6.13 21.47
C GLY A 482 17.24 -5.71 22.13
N ILE A 483 16.35 -6.69 22.30
CA ILE A 483 15.06 -6.50 23.00
C ILE A 483 15.20 -6.66 24.52
N ASP A 484 16.13 -7.49 24.96
CA ASP A 484 16.27 -7.94 26.34
C ASP A 484 16.41 -6.81 27.39
N PRO A 485 17.22 -5.77 27.20
CA PRO A 485 17.41 -4.75 28.24
C PRO A 485 16.15 -3.97 28.54
N LEU A 486 15.33 -3.70 27.51
CA LEU A 486 14.04 -3.04 27.63
C LEU A 486 12.98 -3.98 28.22
N LEU A 487 12.97 -5.25 27.84
CA LEU A 487 12.06 -6.25 28.42
C LEU A 487 12.32 -6.45 29.93
N ARG A 488 13.59 -6.53 30.36
CA ARG A 488 13.94 -6.54 31.79
C ARG A 488 13.47 -5.27 32.50
N GLY A 489 13.68 -4.10 31.91
CA GLY A 489 13.20 -2.83 32.44
C GLY A 489 11.68 -2.79 32.62
N LEU A 490 10.92 -3.21 31.59
CA LEU A 490 9.45 -3.25 31.60
C LEU A 490 8.88 -4.10 32.74
N MET A 491 9.47 -5.24 33.09
CA MET A 491 8.99 -6.07 34.22
C MET A 491 9.31 -5.46 35.60
N THR A 492 10.36 -4.65 35.71
CA THR A 492 10.76 -4.01 37.00
C THR A 492 10.02 -2.70 37.28
N LEU A 493 9.45 -2.06 36.25
CA LEU A 493 8.70 -0.82 36.42
C LEU A 493 7.35 -1.10 37.09
N PRO A 494 6.97 -0.34 38.14
CA PRO A 494 5.61 -0.39 38.65
C PRO A 494 4.64 0.13 37.59
N ALA A 495 3.51 -0.57 37.41
CA ALA A 495 2.40 -0.10 36.61
C ALA A 495 1.86 1.21 37.20
N LYS A 496 1.67 2.23 36.37
CA LYS A 496 1.06 3.50 36.77
C LYS A 496 -0.47 3.38 36.75
N MET A 497 -1.15 3.97 37.73
CA MET A 497 -2.61 3.90 37.84
C MET A 497 -3.31 4.64 36.67
N PRO A 498 -4.31 4.03 36.00
CA PRO A 498 -4.94 4.60 34.80
C PRO A 498 -5.56 6.00 34.95
N GLN A 499 -5.99 6.36 36.16
CA GLN A 499 -6.74 7.58 36.49
C GLN A 499 -6.03 8.91 36.12
N ARG A 500 -4.74 8.88 35.73
CA ARG A 500 -3.96 10.08 35.35
C ARG A 500 -3.05 9.81 34.15
N LEU A 501 -3.17 10.64 33.11
CA LEU A 501 -2.21 10.68 32.00
C LEU A 501 -0.91 11.40 32.41
N THR A 502 0.17 11.24 31.64
CA THR A 502 1.44 11.98 31.80
C THR A 502 1.58 13.06 30.72
N PRO A 503 2.38 14.13 30.94
CA PRO A 503 2.74 15.08 29.90
C PRO A 503 3.41 14.46 28.66
N ALA A 504 4.05 13.30 28.79
CA ALA A 504 4.53 12.47 27.67
C ALA A 504 3.38 11.98 26.75
N VAL A 505 2.17 11.86 27.29
CA VAL A 505 0.95 11.38 26.61
C VAL A 505 0.00 12.53 26.24
N THR A 506 -0.04 13.62 27.02
CA THR A 506 -0.94 14.76 26.77
C THR A 506 -0.31 15.93 26.02
N GLU A 507 0.99 16.18 26.15
CA GLU A 507 1.63 17.36 25.54
C GLU A 507 2.59 17.00 24.38
N ARG A 508 3.06 15.75 24.32
CA ARG A 508 4.24 15.36 23.53
C ARG A 508 4.05 14.13 22.64
N ILE A 509 2.91 13.44 22.73
CA ILE A 509 2.67 12.26 21.88
C ILE A 509 2.54 12.69 20.42
N PHE A 510 3.00 11.87 19.48
CA PHE A 510 2.95 12.13 18.03
C PHE A 510 3.54 13.49 17.56
N GLY A 511 4.39 14.13 18.38
CA GLY A 511 4.98 15.43 18.05
C GLY A 511 4.04 16.61 18.34
N ASN A 512 3.65 16.76 19.61
CA ASN A 512 2.76 17.81 20.15
C ASN A 512 1.25 17.59 19.90
N SER A 513 0.78 16.36 20.15
CA SER A 513 -0.66 16.04 20.29
C SER A 513 -1.01 15.65 21.74
N ASP A 514 -2.32 15.57 22.03
CA ASP A 514 -2.88 15.06 23.29
C ASP A 514 -3.68 13.76 23.06
N LEU A 515 -3.21 12.63 23.59
CA LEU A 515 -3.97 11.37 23.50
C LEU A 515 -5.26 11.38 24.32
N GLY A 516 -5.33 12.17 25.40
CA GLY A 516 -6.52 12.35 26.22
C GLY A 516 -7.65 12.98 25.43
N SER A 517 -7.42 14.17 24.87
CA SER A 517 -8.37 14.85 23.97
C SER A 517 -8.69 14.02 22.72
N ILE A 518 -7.71 13.30 22.15
CA ILE A 518 -7.97 12.38 21.02
C ILE A 518 -8.94 11.25 21.44
N ASN A 519 -8.80 10.66 22.62
CA ASN A 519 -9.71 9.60 23.09
C ASN A 519 -11.12 10.14 23.39
N ILE A 520 -11.22 11.34 23.98
CA ILE A 520 -12.49 12.04 24.19
C ILE A 520 -13.19 12.28 22.86
N GLN A 521 -12.51 12.92 21.91
CA GLN A 521 -13.08 13.23 20.61
C GLN A 521 -13.39 11.97 19.80
N ARG A 522 -12.59 10.90 19.93
CA ARG A 522 -12.86 9.59 19.30
C ARG A 522 -14.11 8.91 19.86
N GLY A 523 -14.40 9.05 21.15
CA GLY A 523 -15.66 8.55 21.73
C GLY A 523 -16.88 9.25 21.14
N ARG A 524 -16.81 10.57 20.94
CA ARG A 524 -17.87 11.39 20.33
C ARG A 524 -18.07 11.07 18.85
N ASP A 525 -16.97 11.01 18.10
CA ASP A 525 -16.89 10.59 16.70
C ASP A 525 -17.52 9.19 16.47
N HIS A 526 -17.26 8.25 17.38
CA HIS A 526 -17.86 6.91 17.37
C HIS A 526 -19.29 6.83 17.94
N GLY A 527 -19.91 7.95 18.31
CA GLY A 527 -21.28 8.00 18.84
C GLY A 527 -21.47 7.30 20.19
N VAL A 528 -20.42 7.15 21.00
CA VAL A 528 -20.45 6.39 22.26
C VAL A 528 -21.36 7.08 23.29
N PRO A 529 -22.37 6.39 23.87
CA PRO A 529 -23.24 6.95 24.89
C PRO A 529 -22.49 7.48 26.12
N ALA A 530 -23.09 8.47 26.80
CA ALA A 530 -22.54 9.06 28.01
C ALA A 530 -22.30 8.03 29.14
N PHE A 531 -21.34 8.33 30.02
CA PHE A 531 -20.91 7.50 31.14
C PHE A 531 -22.06 6.94 32.00
N THR A 532 -23.08 7.77 32.29
CA THR A 532 -24.25 7.38 33.10
C THR A 532 -25.07 6.24 32.45
N ARG A 533 -25.13 6.20 31.12
CA ARG A 533 -25.84 5.16 30.36
C ARG A 533 -25.09 3.82 30.45
N TRP A 534 -23.76 3.85 30.43
CA TRP A 534 -22.93 2.66 30.64
C TRP A 534 -23.03 2.11 32.06
N ARG A 535 -23.05 2.97 33.08
CA ARG A 535 -23.34 2.52 34.46
C ARG A 535 -24.69 1.81 34.57
N LYS A 536 -25.74 2.36 33.93
CA LYS A 536 -27.07 1.74 33.89
C LYS A 536 -27.08 0.39 33.16
N PHE A 537 -26.41 0.29 32.00
CA PHE A 537 -26.22 -0.97 31.28
C PHE A 537 -25.52 -2.04 32.14
N CYS A 538 -24.48 -1.63 32.87
CA CYS A 538 -23.70 -2.51 33.76
C CYS A 538 -24.40 -2.87 35.09
N GLY A 539 -25.64 -2.42 35.32
CA GLY A 539 -26.37 -2.66 36.57
C GLY A 539 -25.78 -1.92 37.80
N LEU A 540 -24.95 -0.90 37.58
CA LEU A 540 -24.26 -0.15 38.63
C LEU A 540 -25.17 0.95 39.21
N PRO A 541 -24.88 1.45 40.44
CA PRO A 541 -25.63 2.55 41.04
C PRO A 541 -25.72 3.77 40.11
N GLU A 542 -26.96 4.21 39.87
CA GLU A 542 -27.32 5.33 39.00
C GLU A 542 -26.75 6.65 39.57
N ILE A 543 -26.35 7.54 38.66
CA ILE A 543 -25.79 8.86 38.92
C ILE A 543 -26.75 9.89 38.31
N LYS A 544 -27.36 10.73 39.14
CA LYS A 544 -28.38 11.72 38.72
C LYS A 544 -27.86 13.16 38.74
N ASP A 545 -26.91 13.43 39.62
CA ASP A 545 -26.25 14.70 39.83
C ASP A 545 -24.74 14.47 40.09
N PHE A 546 -23.98 15.53 40.34
CA PHE A 546 -22.53 15.40 40.56
C PHE A 546 -22.21 14.89 41.97
N GLU A 547 -23.09 15.15 42.92
CA GLU A 547 -23.04 14.67 44.30
C GLU A 547 -23.08 13.13 44.34
N ASP A 548 -23.90 12.51 43.50
CA ASP A 548 -23.96 11.07 43.27
C ASP A 548 -22.63 10.44 42.80
N LEU A 549 -21.71 11.18 42.18
CA LEU A 549 -20.40 10.64 41.75
C LEU A 549 -19.54 10.16 42.93
N SER A 550 -19.80 10.66 44.14
CA SER A 550 -19.16 10.20 45.39
C SER A 550 -19.38 8.70 45.66
N LYS A 551 -20.39 8.07 45.03
CA LYS A 551 -20.62 6.61 45.06
C LYS A 551 -19.53 5.79 44.35
N THR A 552 -18.65 6.42 43.55
CA THR A 552 -17.70 5.73 42.67
C THR A 552 -16.40 6.49 42.37
N ILE A 553 -16.26 7.72 42.86
CA ILE A 553 -15.05 8.55 42.79
C ILE A 553 -14.82 9.16 44.18
N SER A 554 -13.81 8.69 44.91
CA SER A 554 -13.51 9.16 46.28
C SER A 554 -12.85 10.54 46.32
N ASN A 555 -12.40 11.06 45.17
CA ASN A 555 -11.69 12.33 45.08
C ASN A 555 -12.63 13.50 44.75
N GLN A 556 -13.02 14.26 45.78
CA GLN A 556 -13.91 15.42 45.62
C GLN A 556 -13.41 16.44 44.60
N VAL A 557 -12.09 16.69 44.51
CA VAL A 557 -11.52 17.65 43.55
C VAL A 557 -11.73 17.17 42.10
N VAL A 558 -11.82 15.86 41.85
CA VAL A 558 -12.19 15.33 40.52
C VAL A 558 -13.68 15.56 40.23
N ILE A 559 -14.56 15.35 41.21
CA ILE A 559 -16.00 15.61 41.09
C ILE A 559 -16.27 17.10 40.82
N ASP A 560 -15.63 18.00 41.58
CA ASP A 560 -15.78 19.46 41.44
C ASP A 560 -15.32 19.93 40.05
N ASN A 561 -14.21 19.39 39.53
CA ASN A 561 -13.74 19.68 38.19
C ASN A 561 -14.70 19.13 37.10
N LEU A 562 -15.24 17.93 37.27
CA LEU A 562 -16.27 17.39 36.35
C LEU A 562 -17.52 18.28 36.34
N LYS A 563 -17.94 18.80 37.49
CA LYS A 563 -19.07 19.74 37.65
C LYS A 563 -18.80 21.07 36.93
N VAL A 564 -17.59 21.60 37.05
CA VAL A 564 -17.14 22.82 36.34
C VAL A 564 -17.09 22.60 34.82
N ILE A 565 -16.63 21.44 34.34
CA ILE A 565 -16.45 21.16 32.91
C ILE A 565 -17.77 20.80 32.23
N TYR A 566 -18.45 19.73 32.68
CA TYR A 566 -19.54 19.09 31.92
C TYR A 566 -20.93 19.69 32.15
N LYS A 567 -21.13 20.46 33.22
CA LYS A 567 -22.40 21.10 33.64
C LYS A 567 -23.57 20.16 33.98
N HIS A 568 -23.63 18.96 33.40
CA HIS A 568 -24.60 17.91 33.69
C HIS A 568 -23.96 16.53 33.59
N VAL A 569 -24.36 15.54 34.41
CA VAL A 569 -23.70 14.22 34.43
C VAL A 569 -23.93 13.38 33.18
N ASP A 570 -25.11 13.50 32.55
CA ASP A 570 -25.38 12.86 31.25
C ASP A 570 -24.56 13.46 30.09
N ALA A 571 -23.74 14.50 30.31
CA ALA A 571 -22.79 15.01 29.32
C ALA A 571 -21.37 14.40 29.46
N ILE A 572 -21.08 13.64 30.53
CA ILE A 572 -19.75 13.08 30.78
C ILE A 572 -19.45 11.98 29.75
N ASP A 573 -18.39 12.18 28.95
CA ASP A 573 -17.91 11.20 27.98
C ASP A 573 -17.54 9.87 28.68
N MET A 574 -17.89 8.73 28.08
CA MET A 574 -17.63 7.40 28.65
C MET A 574 -16.17 7.21 29.07
N TYR A 575 -15.23 7.55 28.18
CA TYR A 575 -13.79 7.47 28.45
C TYR A 575 -13.38 8.24 29.71
N VAL A 576 -13.90 9.45 29.91
CA VAL A 576 -13.55 10.30 31.06
C VAL A 576 -14.17 9.78 32.34
N GLY A 577 -15.48 9.55 32.34
CA GLY A 577 -16.19 9.09 33.54
C GLY A 577 -15.67 7.75 34.05
N SER A 578 -15.52 6.76 33.16
CA SER A 578 -15.10 5.41 33.54
C SER A 578 -13.61 5.27 33.88
N LEU A 579 -12.74 6.15 33.36
CA LEU A 579 -11.31 6.19 33.71
C LEU A 579 -11.06 6.85 35.07
N LEU A 580 -11.97 7.73 35.51
CA LEU A 580 -11.88 8.46 36.78
C LEU A 580 -12.55 7.73 37.96
N GLU A 581 -13.25 6.62 37.71
CA GLU A 581 -13.73 5.73 38.77
C GLU A 581 -12.56 5.18 39.61
N ASP A 582 -12.79 5.03 40.92
CA ASP A 582 -11.85 4.32 41.79
C ASP A 582 -11.74 2.85 41.33
N PRO A 583 -10.53 2.23 41.37
CA PRO A 583 -10.37 0.83 41.01
C PRO A 583 -11.23 -0.10 41.87
N VAL A 584 -11.76 -1.16 41.27
CA VAL A 584 -12.32 -2.27 42.05
C VAL A 584 -11.21 -2.95 42.87
N LYS A 585 -11.56 -3.62 43.96
CA LYS A 585 -10.60 -4.30 44.83
C LYS A 585 -9.73 -5.29 44.03
N ASP A 586 -8.42 -5.19 44.25
CA ASP A 586 -7.36 -5.96 43.58
C ASP A 586 -7.35 -5.82 42.03
N ALA A 587 -8.01 -4.78 41.49
CA ALA A 587 -8.10 -4.46 40.06
C ALA A 587 -7.29 -3.21 39.68
N LEU A 588 -7.11 -2.98 38.38
CA LEU A 588 -6.51 -1.76 37.84
C LEU A 588 -7.55 -0.71 37.40
N VAL A 589 -8.81 -1.12 37.23
CA VAL A 589 -9.87 -0.29 36.63
C VAL A 589 -11.13 -0.25 37.50
N GLY A 590 -11.94 0.81 37.34
CA GLY A 590 -13.22 0.96 38.02
C GLY A 590 -14.34 0.06 37.48
N PRO A 591 -15.50 -0.01 38.17
CA PRO A 591 -16.55 -0.99 37.89
C PRO A 591 -17.18 -0.90 36.49
N THR A 592 -17.26 0.29 35.88
CA THR A 592 -17.77 0.48 34.51
C THR A 592 -16.79 -0.08 33.48
N LEU A 593 -15.49 0.14 33.67
CA LEU A 593 -14.45 -0.46 32.83
C LEU A 593 -14.38 -1.97 33.04
N ALA A 594 -14.42 -2.45 34.28
CA ALA A 594 -14.40 -3.87 34.59
C ALA A 594 -15.60 -4.61 33.97
N CYS A 595 -16.77 -3.97 33.93
CA CYS A 595 -17.95 -4.44 33.21
C CYS A 595 -17.71 -4.63 31.70
N VAL A 596 -17.34 -3.56 30.99
CA VAL A 596 -17.23 -3.60 29.51
C VAL A 596 -16.04 -4.43 29.05
N ILE A 597 -14.91 -4.37 29.76
CA ILE A 597 -13.73 -5.21 29.47
C ILE A 597 -14.05 -6.68 29.77
N GLY A 598 -14.65 -6.97 30.93
CA GLY A 598 -15.03 -8.34 31.32
C GLY A 598 -15.98 -8.98 30.32
N GLU A 599 -17.03 -8.28 29.90
CA GLU A 599 -18.00 -8.78 28.92
C GLU A 599 -17.36 -9.01 27.55
N GLN A 600 -16.50 -8.11 27.06
CA GLN A 600 -15.83 -8.30 25.78
C GLN A 600 -14.94 -9.56 25.76
N PHE A 601 -14.16 -9.79 26.82
CA PHE A 601 -13.30 -10.97 26.92
C PHE A 601 -14.09 -12.25 27.22
N ARG A 602 -15.20 -12.18 27.96
CA ARG A 602 -16.15 -13.29 28.09
C ARG A 602 -16.70 -13.70 26.71
N ARG A 603 -17.10 -12.73 25.89
CA ARG A 603 -17.64 -12.95 24.54
C ARG A 603 -16.62 -13.51 23.56
N THR A 604 -15.41 -12.93 23.48
CA THR A 604 -14.37 -13.43 22.56
C THR A 604 -13.89 -14.82 22.96
N ARG A 605 -13.79 -15.15 24.25
CA ARG A 605 -13.48 -16.52 24.69
C ARG A 605 -14.58 -17.52 24.33
N ASN A 606 -15.82 -17.21 24.68
CA ASN A 606 -16.91 -18.17 24.57
C ASN A 606 -17.43 -18.33 23.13
N GLY A 607 -17.31 -17.28 22.30
CA GLY A 607 -17.65 -17.32 20.87
C GLY A 607 -16.49 -17.71 19.93
N ASP A 608 -15.28 -17.95 20.43
CA ASP A 608 -14.16 -18.49 19.63
C ASP A 608 -14.20 -20.02 19.58
N ARG A 609 -14.56 -20.55 18.41
CA ARG A 609 -14.55 -22.01 18.13
C ARG A 609 -13.14 -22.62 18.21
N PHE A 610 -12.09 -21.80 18.09
CA PHE A 610 -10.68 -22.20 18.17
C PHE A 610 -10.01 -21.81 19.49
N TYR A 611 -10.76 -21.42 20.53
CA TYR A 611 -10.19 -21.19 21.86
C TYR A 611 -9.48 -22.45 22.36
N PHE A 612 -8.28 -22.30 22.94
CA PHE A 612 -7.36 -23.42 23.12
C PHE A 612 -7.83 -24.53 24.08
N GLU A 613 -8.84 -24.26 24.92
CA GLU A 613 -9.45 -25.24 25.83
C GLU A 613 -10.79 -25.78 25.30
N ASN A 614 -11.20 -25.42 24.08
CA ASN A 614 -12.38 -25.97 23.43
C ASN A 614 -12.11 -27.39 22.87
N ASP A 615 -13.15 -28.23 22.90
CA ASP A 615 -13.04 -29.62 22.47
C ASP A 615 -12.58 -29.75 21.00
N ASN A 616 -11.68 -30.70 20.76
CA ASN A 616 -11.09 -31.01 19.46
C ASN A 616 -10.17 -29.94 18.84
N VAL A 617 -9.92 -28.79 19.50
CA VAL A 617 -8.90 -27.82 19.05
C VAL A 617 -7.49 -28.33 19.34
N PHE A 618 -7.29 -28.88 20.54
CA PHE A 618 -6.09 -29.57 21.00
C PHE A 618 -6.48 -30.84 21.78
N THR A 619 -5.59 -31.83 21.83
CA THR A 619 -5.82 -33.01 22.69
C THR A 619 -5.64 -32.65 24.17
N PRO A 620 -6.25 -33.38 25.13
CA PRO A 620 -6.05 -33.12 26.56
C PRO A 620 -4.57 -33.15 27.00
N LYS A 621 -3.74 -33.96 26.33
CA LYS A 621 -2.27 -33.96 26.52
C LYS A 621 -1.65 -32.62 26.11
N GLN A 622 -2.02 -32.09 24.94
CA GLN A 622 -1.54 -30.81 24.41
C GLN A 622 -2.01 -29.62 25.25
N VAL A 623 -3.28 -29.57 25.66
CA VAL A 623 -3.82 -28.54 26.58
C VAL A 623 -3.05 -28.54 27.90
N THR A 624 -2.69 -29.73 28.43
CA THR A 624 -1.87 -29.86 29.64
C THR A 624 -0.45 -29.30 29.45
N GLN A 625 0.12 -29.33 28.24
CA GLN A 625 1.38 -28.63 27.96
C GLN A 625 1.16 -27.11 27.86
N ILE A 626 0.18 -26.65 27.07
CA ILE A 626 -0.10 -25.21 26.88
C ILE A 626 -0.34 -24.50 28.22
N ARG A 627 -1.04 -25.15 29.16
CA ARG A 627 -1.29 -24.60 30.51
C ARG A 627 -0.02 -24.34 31.33
N LYS A 628 1.15 -24.90 30.98
CA LYS A 628 2.44 -24.55 31.58
C LYS A 628 2.96 -23.18 31.14
N MET A 629 2.61 -22.74 29.94
CA MET A 629 3.17 -21.52 29.35
C MET A 629 2.73 -20.29 30.12
N THR A 630 3.69 -19.39 30.30
CA THR A 630 3.61 -18.10 30.99
C THR A 630 4.45 -17.09 30.21
N ILE A 631 4.24 -15.80 30.43
CA ILE A 631 5.09 -14.77 29.82
C ILE A 631 6.56 -14.92 30.25
N ALA A 632 6.81 -15.42 31.47
CA ALA A 632 8.16 -15.70 31.98
C ALA A 632 8.85 -16.83 31.20
N ARG A 633 8.12 -17.88 30.82
CA ARG A 633 8.61 -18.97 29.95
C ARG A 633 8.96 -18.43 28.56
N VAL A 634 8.08 -17.65 27.94
CA VAL A 634 8.32 -17.01 26.63
C VAL A 634 9.54 -16.08 26.65
N LEU A 635 9.75 -15.31 27.72
CA LEU A 635 10.96 -14.49 27.89
C LEU A 635 12.25 -15.33 27.94
N CYS A 636 12.23 -16.45 28.67
CA CYS A 636 13.32 -17.43 28.72
C CYS A 636 13.54 -18.22 27.42
N ASP A 637 12.59 -18.20 26.49
CA ASP A 637 12.62 -18.97 25.23
C ASP A 637 13.00 -18.14 24.01
N ALA A 638 12.58 -16.88 23.98
CA ALA A 638 12.69 -15.98 22.84
C ALA A 638 13.57 -14.75 23.09
N GLY A 639 14.03 -14.55 24.32
CA GLY A 639 15.09 -13.59 24.66
C GLY A 639 16.48 -14.15 24.37
N GLU A 640 17.46 -13.28 24.11
CA GLU A 640 18.84 -13.69 23.75
C GLU A 640 19.67 -14.10 24.99
N HIS A 641 19.42 -13.40 26.10
CA HIS A 641 20.23 -13.37 27.30
C HIS A 641 19.35 -13.42 28.57
N PHE A 642 18.18 -14.08 28.49
CA PHE A 642 17.37 -14.42 29.66
C PHE A 642 17.86 -15.72 30.30
N SER A 643 18.73 -15.60 31.30
CA SER A 643 19.07 -16.71 32.21
C SER A 643 18.13 -16.81 33.42
N PHE A 644 17.45 -15.72 33.75
CA PHE A 644 16.56 -15.57 34.90
C PHE A 644 15.30 -14.79 34.53
N ALA A 645 14.16 -15.18 35.09
CA ALA A 645 12.90 -14.45 34.95
C ALA A 645 12.08 -14.50 36.27
N PRO A 646 11.25 -13.48 36.56
CA PRO A 646 10.36 -13.50 37.72
C PRO A 646 9.26 -14.56 37.54
N ARG A 647 8.85 -15.23 38.64
CA ARG A 647 7.79 -16.25 38.63
C ARG A 647 6.45 -15.75 38.07
N LEU A 648 6.16 -14.45 38.20
CA LEU A 648 4.95 -13.78 37.74
C LEU A 648 5.35 -12.42 37.14
N ALA A 649 5.66 -12.34 35.85
CA ALA A 649 6.26 -11.13 35.28
C ALA A 649 5.31 -9.92 35.18
N PHE A 650 4.01 -10.13 35.32
CA PHE A 650 3.02 -9.05 35.50
C PHE A 650 2.91 -8.53 36.94
N ASN A 651 3.64 -9.11 37.91
CA ASN A 651 3.80 -8.53 39.25
C ASN A 651 5.07 -7.68 39.30
N VAL A 652 4.98 -6.53 39.98
CA VAL A 652 6.17 -5.78 40.37
C VAL A 652 6.96 -6.63 41.37
N PHE A 653 8.12 -7.11 40.94
CA PHE A 653 9.10 -7.79 41.79
C PHE A 653 10.26 -6.83 42.08
N LYS A 654 10.96 -7.03 43.20
CA LYS A 654 12.26 -6.38 43.41
C LYS A 654 13.34 -7.28 42.81
N PRO A 655 14.33 -6.75 42.08
CA PRO A 655 15.42 -7.55 41.52
C PRO A 655 16.39 -7.99 42.63
N SER A 656 15.95 -8.95 43.44
CA SER A 656 16.74 -9.71 44.40
C SER A 656 16.66 -11.20 44.04
N ARG A 657 17.75 -11.94 44.29
CA ARG A 657 17.93 -13.31 43.76
C ARG A 657 16.93 -14.35 44.30
N ASP A 658 16.16 -14.01 45.33
CA ASP A 658 15.07 -14.79 45.89
C ASP A 658 13.74 -14.69 45.11
N GLN A 659 13.56 -13.66 44.26
CA GLN A 659 12.33 -13.42 43.50
C GLN A 659 12.43 -13.83 42.02
N LEU A 660 13.65 -14.11 41.56
CA LEU A 660 13.95 -14.59 40.21
C LEU A 660 14.13 -16.12 40.21
N LEU A 661 13.50 -16.79 39.26
CA LEU A 661 13.77 -18.20 38.96
C LEU A 661 14.78 -18.28 37.82
N ARG A 662 15.57 -19.36 37.79
CA ARG A 662 16.37 -19.69 36.61
C ARG A 662 15.46 -20.14 35.47
N CYS A 663 15.88 -19.91 34.24
CA CYS A 663 15.10 -20.31 33.07
C CYS A 663 14.97 -21.84 32.87
N ASP A 664 15.75 -22.68 33.58
CA ASP A 664 15.54 -24.14 33.64
C ASP A 664 14.63 -24.60 34.79
N GLU A 665 14.25 -23.71 35.71
CA GLU A 665 13.28 -23.96 36.78
C GLU A 665 11.84 -23.60 36.37
N ILE A 666 11.67 -22.87 35.26
CA ILE A 666 10.37 -22.42 34.74
C ILE A 666 9.83 -23.47 33.73
N PRO A 667 8.68 -24.12 33.98
CA PRO A 667 8.18 -25.23 33.17
C PRO A 667 8.00 -24.92 31.67
N ASP A 668 8.55 -25.78 30.81
CA ASP A 668 8.37 -25.76 29.34
C ASP A 668 7.40 -26.86 28.86
N MET A 669 6.86 -26.69 27.66
CA MET A 669 6.01 -27.65 26.97
C MET A 669 6.80 -28.87 26.49
N ASP A 670 6.24 -30.05 26.74
CA ASP A 670 6.72 -31.26 26.09
C ASP A 670 6.07 -31.40 24.70
N PHE A 671 6.82 -31.02 23.66
CA PHE A 671 6.37 -31.09 22.28
C PHE A 671 6.14 -32.51 21.77
N ASN A 672 6.52 -33.57 22.50
CA ASN A 672 6.11 -34.93 22.17
C ASN A 672 4.57 -35.11 22.21
N ALA A 673 3.82 -34.21 22.86
CA ALA A 673 2.37 -34.16 22.77
C ALA A 673 1.82 -33.80 21.36
N TRP A 674 2.67 -33.35 20.44
CA TRP A 674 2.37 -33.14 19.01
C TRP A 674 3.04 -34.17 18.09
N LYS A 675 3.74 -35.17 18.64
CA LYS A 675 4.35 -36.23 17.82
C LYS A 675 3.25 -37.08 17.18
N GLU A 676 3.24 -37.13 15.86
CA GLU A 676 2.46 -38.09 15.09
C GLU A 676 3.29 -39.37 14.95
N GLU A 677 2.70 -40.52 15.27
CA GLU A 677 3.33 -41.80 14.99
C GLU A 677 2.94 -42.25 13.59
N LEU A 678 3.95 -42.41 12.72
CA LEU A 678 3.74 -42.98 11.39
C LEU A 678 3.45 -44.47 11.57
N ASP A 679 2.16 -44.82 11.62
CA ASP A 679 1.69 -46.18 11.38
C ASP A 679 2.18 -46.62 9.99
N MET A 680 3.31 -47.32 9.97
CA MET A 680 3.84 -47.96 8.78
C MET A 680 2.91 -49.12 8.42
N VAL A 681 1.82 -48.79 7.71
CA VAL A 681 1.01 -49.75 6.98
C VAL A 681 1.88 -50.32 5.86
N VAL A 682 2.67 -51.33 6.22
CA VAL A 682 3.36 -52.22 5.30
C VAL A 682 2.26 -52.91 4.49
N LYS A 683 1.98 -52.36 3.30
CA LYS A 683 1.16 -53.05 2.31
C LYS A 683 1.89 -54.36 1.96
N PRO A 684 1.22 -55.52 2.07
CA PRO A 684 1.82 -56.83 1.79
C PRO A 684 2.08 -57.02 0.28
#